data_AF-A0AAN6NRH3-F1
#
_entry.id   AF-A0AAN6NRH3-F1
#
_cell.length_a   1.000
_cell.length_b   1.000
_cell.length_c   1.000
_cell.angle_alpha   90.00
_cell.angle_beta   90.00
_cell.angle_gamma   90.00
#
_symmetry.space_group_name_H-M   'P 1'
#
loop_
_entity.id
_entity.type
_entity.pdbx_description
1 polymer ?
#
loop_
_entity_poly.entity_id
_entity_poly.type
_entity_poly.pdbx_seq_one_letter_code
_entity_poly.pdbx_strand_id
1 'polypeptide(L)'
;MSTDFKPTNVLIIGGTGTIGSYITSSLLRASSSESSPKPYTTLTLFTRPGWDFDPSSSKAKLITHWQSQGLRVLTGDVASLSPSELTHIFQAGHFDTIISCLGRATLQHQPKLIDAAEDSQSGVQWFLPSEYGTDVEHNEDSHKEPTHVGKLALRKHVAEKVTRLKVTYVVTGPYFDMWLYTTPGGGYERAGGFVPAEKKAYIIVGDDAERAVKVEVEVTNGEEKGWWAKEIGFCTMWDVGKFVTATLRHPAASFGKALKVQSFVVTPIQVLKEFEKQTGGAKFDVTYTTVDEIKKLEEVLWDRNSNNPQPKPQATPVTLRRIWATGGTLYPKNDNDVLEVKPEDLDTLEDGAELNAPEDVMTCRKTSISSTIAHLLSYVKNSPNDVDCIPMTRSQFATVSAIFTIGGLFGALVAGPFTSARGRWLSMQLTAAFYMVGSLVETLSHSVPVLSTGRFLTGVGAGASTVIVPLYISEIAPPAQRGLFGAFTQISINLGILISQTLGYFLSHDSAWRWILGSGVVVAAAQEFGLLLAPESPKWTASAKGDVTQARRTLQRIRGKNANIDEEVESWGHGNGRPTSEEESLLHGIEDRMEGLLRRDTSRSNSPSPSTSSRPHAHKASKPHLGFVQVLKDSNTRPAIIAVVGIMFAQQLCGINSIIMYSVSLFRDLLPPSFSSGLLTICISIINLGTTTACSPLPDKFGRKACLLASTIGQGLSSLVLALSILFGVKILSAIAALFFVAFFAVGLGPVPFILASELVGEEAVGATQSWALGASYIATFLVAFGFPVVNEALNRAFGGAGWVYFIFAGMAAIWALFIVRVVPETKGKKSVDEVWGRTRRVD
;
A
#
# COMPACT_ATOMS: atom_id res chain seq x y z
N MET A 1 -0.18 42.73 28.06
CA MET A 1 0.05 43.02 26.62
C MET A 1 -0.54 41.85 25.84
N SER A 2 -1.33 42.16 24.80
CA SER A 2 -2.37 41.30 24.20
C SER A 2 -2.03 39.80 24.10
N THR A 3 -2.86 38.97 24.73
CA THR A 3 -2.92 37.51 24.60
C THR A 3 -3.49 37.05 23.25
N ASP A 4 -3.83 37.98 22.34
CA ASP A 4 -4.55 37.72 21.09
C ASP A 4 -3.70 37.91 19.82
N PHE A 5 -2.36 37.96 19.92
CA PHE A 5 -1.53 38.01 18.72
C PHE A 5 -1.77 36.78 17.84
N LYS A 6 -2.08 37.00 16.56
CA LYS A 6 -2.18 35.95 15.54
C LYS A 6 -1.24 36.33 14.40
N PRO A 7 -0.28 35.48 14.02
CA PRO A 7 0.57 35.73 12.85
C PRO A 7 -0.32 35.93 11.61
N THR A 8 -0.01 36.90 10.76
CA THR A 8 -0.75 37.13 9.51
C THR A 8 0.15 37.06 8.30
N ASN A 9 1.27 37.77 8.29
CA ASN A 9 2.24 37.82 7.20
C ASN A 9 3.58 37.25 7.66
N VAL A 10 3.83 36.00 7.29
CA VAL A 10 5.01 35.24 7.70
C VAL A 10 6.05 35.23 6.58
N LEU A 11 7.28 35.62 6.92
CA LEU A 11 8.45 35.56 6.04
C LEU A 11 9.36 34.40 6.44
N ILE A 12 9.65 33.49 5.51
CA ILE A 12 10.62 32.40 5.68
C ILE A 12 11.91 32.76 4.94
N ILE A 13 13.03 32.78 5.65
CA ILE A 13 14.36 32.99 5.07
C ILE A 13 15.11 31.66 5.08
N GLY A 14 15.67 31.24 3.95
CA GLY A 14 16.40 29.96 3.87
C GLY A 14 15.49 28.72 3.83
N GLY A 15 14.19 28.90 3.51
CA GLY A 15 13.20 27.83 3.44
C GLY A 15 13.44 26.74 2.38
N THR A 16 14.44 26.90 1.51
CA THR A 16 14.85 25.85 0.55
C THR A 16 16.02 24.98 1.06
N GLY A 17 16.56 25.29 2.24
CA GLY A 17 17.62 24.50 2.86
C GLY A 17 17.10 23.20 3.44
N THR A 18 18.00 22.35 3.94
CA THR A 18 17.68 20.96 4.32
C THR A 18 16.55 20.83 5.33
N ILE A 19 16.55 21.64 6.40
CA ILE A 19 15.41 21.68 7.35
C ILE A 19 14.34 22.68 6.92
N GLY A 20 14.74 23.75 6.23
CA GLY A 20 13.84 24.80 5.78
C GLY A 20 12.74 24.27 4.86
N SER A 21 13.02 23.25 4.05
CA SER A 21 12.04 22.67 3.13
C SER A 21 10.91 21.94 3.85
N TYR A 22 11.22 21.23 4.93
CA TYR A 22 10.23 20.57 5.79
C TYR A 22 9.40 21.60 6.55
N ILE A 23 10.03 22.64 7.10
CA ILE A 23 9.33 23.74 7.76
C ILE A 23 8.37 24.44 6.77
N THR A 24 8.85 24.80 5.58
CA THR A 24 8.03 25.47 4.55
C THR A 24 6.86 24.60 4.11
N SER A 25 7.10 23.30 3.90
CA SER A 25 6.05 22.36 3.49
C SER A 25 5.00 22.12 4.57
N SER A 26 5.41 21.99 5.84
CA SER A 26 4.49 21.84 6.98
C SER A 26 3.64 23.08 7.19
N LEU A 27 4.24 24.27 7.05
CA LEU A 27 3.51 25.53 7.10
C LEU A 27 2.45 25.58 5.99
N LEU A 28 2.82 25.29 4.73
CA LEU A 28 1.87 25.30 3.61
C LEU A 28 0.73 24.31 3.79
N ARG A 29 1.01 23.08 4.25
CA ARG A 29 -0.03 22.08 4.58
C ARG A 29 -0.99 22.57 5.66
N ALA A 30 -0.48 23.28 6.67
CA ALA A 30 -1.32 23.85 7.71
C ALA A 30 -2.19 25.01 7.21
N SER A 31 -1.81 25.66 6.10
CA SER A 31 -2.60 26.73 5.48
C SER A 31 -3.71 26.23 4.55
N SER A 32 -3.58 24.99 4.02
CA SER A 32 -4.54 24.36 3.10
C SER A 32 -5.56 23.45 3.78
N SER A 33 -5.35 23.11 5.06
CA SER A 33 -6.29 22.30 5.85
C SER A 33 -7.58 23.08 6.18
N GLU A 34 -8.73 22.56 5.74
CA GLU A 34 -10.07 23.14 6.04
C GLU A 34 -10.52 22.91 7.50
N SER A 35 -9.90 21.96 8.20
CA SER A 35 -10.36 21.44 9.50
C SER A 35 -9.80 22.18 10.73
N SER A 36 -9.00 23.24 10.56
CA SER A 36 -8.39 23.98 11.68
C SER A 36 -8.22 25.46 11.33
N PRO A 37 -8.26 26.39 12.32
CA PRO A 37 -7.99 27.80 12.07
C PRO A 37 -6.59 27.94 11.46
N LYS A 38 -6.50 28.70 10.35
CA LYS A 38 -5.24 28.93 9.66
C LYS A 38 -4.24 29.60 10.62
N PRO A 39 -3.00 29.07 10.74
CA PRO A 39 -2.01 29.65 11.65
C PRO A 39 -1.54 31.05 11.23
N TYR A 40 -1.74 31.41 9.95
CA TYR A 40 -1.43 32.71 9.37
C TYR A 40 -2.23 32.95 8.08
N THR A 41 -2.13 34.16 7.52
CA THR A 41 -2.87 34.57 6.31
C THR A 41 -2.03 34.42 5.02
N THR A 42 -0.78 34.87 5.06
CA THR A 42 0.14 34.89 3.91
C THR A 42 1.49 34.31 4.28
N LEU A 43 2.03 33.44 3.41
CA LEU A 43 3.39 32.91 3.55
C LEU A 43 4.27 33.42 2.41
N THR A 44 5.45 33.95 2.75
CA THR A 44 6.43 34.44 1.78
C THR A 44 7.78 33.78 2.02
N LEU A 45 8.42 33.28 0.95
CA LEU A 45 9.76 32.72 0.98
C LEU A 45 10.77 33.74 0.41
N PHE A 46 11.81 34.05 1.17
CA PHE A 46 12.97 34.81 0.72
C PHE A 46 14.10 33.85 0.33
N THR A 47 14.56 33.91 -0.93
CA THR A 47 15.59 32.99 -1.45
C THR A 47 16.55 33.68 -2.41
N ARG A 48 17.78 33.18 -2.51
CA ARG A 48 18.82 33.74 -3.40
C ARG A 48 18.40 33.72 -4.88
N PRO A 49 18.75 34.77 -5.66
CA PRO A 49 18.58 34.77 -7.13
C PRO A 49 19.37 33.62 -7.74
N GLY A 50 18.85 33.00 -8.80
CA GLY A 50 19.54 31.89 -9.49
C GLY A 50 18.69 30.66 -9.77
N TRP A 51 17.48 30.55 -9.20
CA TRP A 51 16.53 29.49 -9.56
C TRP A 51 15.84 29.77 -10.91
N ASP A 52 15.68 31.04 -11.27
CA ASP A 52 15.07 31.50 -12.53
C ASP A 52 15.88 31.12 -13.78
N PHE A 53 17.19 30.85 -13.65
CA PHE A 53 18.09 30.61 -14.79
C PHE A 53 18.21 29.13 -15.19
N ASP A 54 17.75 28.20 -14.35
CA ASP A 54 17.74 26.77 -14.65
C ASP A 54 16.40 26.12 -14.22
N PRO A 55 15.42 26.04 -15.13
CA PRO A 55 14.13 25.38 -14.91
C PRO A 55 14.25 23.88 -14.57
N SER A 56 15.40 23.26 -14.85
CA SER A 56 15.65 21.85 -14.56
C SER A 56 16.17 21.61 -13.14
N SER A 57 16.58 22.66 -12.41
CA SER A 57 17.12 22.54 -11.05
C SER A 57 16.05 22.12 -10.02
N SER A 58 16.40 21.20 -9.11
CA SER A 58 15.50 20.71 -8.06
C SER A 58 14.93 21.82 -7.17
N LYS A 59 15.69 22.91 -6.98
CA LYS A 59 15.26 24.08 -6.21
C LYS A 59 14.16 24.87 -6.93
N ALA A 60 14.27 25.07 -8.24
CA ALA A 60 13.26 25.79 -9.03
C ALA A 60 11.93 25.03 -9.05
N LYS A 61 11.97 23.71 -9.29
CA LYS A 61 10.78 22.85 -9.26
C LYS A 61 10.04 22.91 -7.91
N LEU A 62 10.79 22.82 -6.81
CA LEU A 62 10.23 22.87 -5.46
C LEU A 62 9.53 24.21 -5.16
N ILE A 63 10.15 25.32 -5.56
CA ILE A 63 9.56 26.66 -5.40
C ILE A 63 8.30 26.80 -6.25
N THR A 64 8.31 26.38 -7.51
CA THR A 64 7.14 26.39 -8.40
C THR A 64 5.98 25.57 -7.81
N HIS A 65 6.28 24.40 -7.23
CA HIS A 65 5.29 23.59 -6.54
C HIS A 65 4.67 24.34 -5.35
N TRP A 66 5.49 24.97 -4.49
CA TRP A 66 4.96 25.75 -3.37
C TRP A 66 4.20 27.01 -3.80
N GLN A 67 4.60 27.66 -4.90
CA GLN A 67 3.85 28.79 -5.48
C GLN A 67 2.44 28.35 -5.90
N SER A 68 2.29 27.15 -6.46
CA SER A 68 0.96 26.59 -6.77
C SER A 68 0.08 26.37 -5.53
N GLN A 69 0.68 26.26 -4.35
CA GLN A 69 0.01 26.17 -3.04
C GLN A 69 -0.22 27.53 -2.37
N GLY A 70 0.09 28.63 -3.06
CA GLY A 70 -0.11 29.99 -2.56
C GLY A 70 1.11 30.64 -1.88
N LEU A 71 2.31 30.03 -1.97
CA LEU A 71 3.54 30.64 -1.47
C LEU A 71 3.95 31.86 -2.33
N ARG A 72 4.16 33.01 -1.70
CA ARG A 72 4.81 34.17 -2.35
C ARG A 72 6.33 34.02 -2.31
N VAL A 73 7.04 34.50 -3.33
CA VAL A 73 8.50 34.39 -3.39
C VAL A 73 9.11 35.77 -3.56
N LEU A 74 10.11 36.07 -2.74
CA LEU A 74 10.99 37.23 -2.85
C LEU A 74 12.41 36.73 -3.11
N THR A 75 13.10 37.39 -4.04
CA THR A 75 14.47 37.03 -4.41
C THR A 75 15.47 38.05 -3.87
N GLY A 76 16.59 37.56 -3.34
CA GLY A 76 17.68 38.40 -2.85
C GLY A 76 18.69 37.61 -2.03
N ASP A 77 19.89 38.16 -1.84
CA ASP A 77 20.93 37.53 -1.04
C ASP A 77 21.14 38.28 0.28
N VAL A 78 20.79 37.61 1.38
CA VAL A 78 20.97 38.10 2.77
C VAL A 78 22.42 38.51 3.05
N ALA A 79 23.39 37.85 2.43
CA ALA A 79 24.80 38.20 2.61
C ALA A 79 25.15 39.57 1.99
N SER A 80 24.44 39.99 0.95
CA SER A 80 24.68 41.23 0.20
C SER A 80 23.89 42.44 0.72
N LEU A 81 22.71 42.23 1.28
CA LEU A 81 21.79 43.30 1.71
C LEU A 81 22.22 43.90 3.04
N SER A 82 22.28 45.22 3.17
CA SER A 82 22.53 45.98 4.42
C SER A 82 21.35 45.90 5.42
N PRO A 83 21.54 46.23 6.72
CA PRO A 83 20.46 46.19 7.70
C PRO A 83 19.29 47.10 7.34
N SER A 84 19.55 48.29 6.82
CA SER A 84 18.52 49.25 6.39
C SER A 84 17.70 48.74 5.20
N GLU A 85 18.34 48.08 4.24
CA GLU A 85 17.63 47.43 3.12
C GLU A 85 16.72 46.29 3.61
N LEU A 86 17.19 45.49 4.57
CA LEU A 86 16.38 44.46 5.21
C LEU A 86 15.19 45.04 5.97
N THR A 87 15.38 46.13 6.71
CA THR A 87 14.29 46.86 7.38
C THR A 87 13.25 47.36 6.38
N HIS A 88 13.69 47.91 5.24
CA HIS A 88 12.80 48.34 4.18
C HIS A 88 12.01 47.17 3.57
N ILE A 89 12.66 46.03 3.32
CA ILE A 89 11.98 44.80 2.84
C ILE A 89 10.93 44.34 3.86
N PHE A 90 11.26 44.36 5.16
CA PHE A 90 10.34 43.93 6.21
C PHE A 90 9.11 44.83 6.32
N GLN A 91 9.31 46.14 6.23
CA GLN A 91 8.23 47.14 6.24
C GLN A 91 7.38 47.07 4.98
N ALA A 92 7.98 47.02 3.79
CA ALA A 92 7.28 46.98 2.51
C ALA A 92 6.47 45.68 2.33
N GLY A 93 6.96 44.56 2.87
CA GLY A 93 6.24 43.29 2.88
C GLY A 93 5.15 43.18 3.95
N HIS A 94 5.05 44.16 4.85
CA HIS A 94 4.15 44.15 6.01
C HIS A 94 4.25 42.86 6.84
N PHE A 95 5.46 42.33 7.01
CA PHE A 95 5.68 41.08 7.75
C PHE A 95 5.58 41.30 9.26
N ASP A 96 4.78 40.48 9.93
CA ASP A 96 4.67 40.49 11.40
C ASP A 96 5.53 39.40 12.06
N THR A 97 5.84 38.34 11.33
CA THR A 97 6.56 37.17 11.84
C THR A 97 7.65 36.76 10.86
N ILE A 98 8.88 36.55 11.36
CA ILE A 98 10.00 36.07 10.55
C ILE A 98 10.49 34.72 11.07
N ILE A 99 10.70 33.78 10.17
CA ILE A 99 11.24 32.44 10.43
C ILE A 99 12.54 32.30 9.66
N SER A 100 13.66 32.15 10.38
CA SER A 100 14.96 31.95 9.77
C SER A 100 15.33 30.47 9.80
N CYS A 101 15.50 29.88 8.61
CA CYS A 101 15.98 28.51 8.39
C CYS A 101 17.40 28.49 7.81
N LEU A 102 18.19 29.53 8.10
CA LEU A 102 19.56 29.67 7.60
C LEU A 102 20.46 28.53 8.09
N GLY A 103 21.25 27.95 7.19
CA GLY A 103 22.21 26.91 7.54
C GLY A 103 23.35 27.44 8.41
N ARG A 104 24.10 26.51 9.02
CA ARG A 104 25.20 26.82 9.95
C ARG A 104 26.27 27.75 9.36
N ALA A 105 26.60 27.58 8.07
CA ALA A 105 27.57 28.42 7.35
C ALA A 105 27.12 29.87 7.12
N THR A 106 25.86 30.18 7.41
CA THR A 106 25.25 31.50 7.22
C THR A 106 24.73 32.11 8.53
N LEU A 107 24.99 31.47 9.68
CA LEU A 107 24.55 31.95 10.99
C LEU A 107 25.12 33.34 11.35
N GLN A 108 26.30 33.70 10.84
CA GLN A 108 26.88 35.03 11.08
C GLN A 108 26.00 36.19 10.56
N HIS A 109 25.06 35.93 9.65
CA HIS A 109 24.15 36.96 9.13
C HIS A 109 22.88 37.12 9.97
N GLN A 110 22.67 36.26 10.96
CA GLN A 110 21.45 36.23 11.75
C GLN A 110 21.28 37.41 12.73
N PRO A 111 22.33 37.92 13.42
CA PRO A 111 22.21 39.11 14.25
C PRO A 111 21.67 40.31 13.44
N LYS A 112 22.16 40.47 12.21
CA LYS A 112 21.75 41.53 11.29
C LYS A 112 20.26 41.44 10.89
N LEU A 113 19.72 40.23 10.73
CA LEU A 113 18.29 40.04 10.47
C LEU A 113 17.44 40.43 11.69
N ILE A 114 17.91 40.12 12.89
CA ILE A 114 17.24 40.47 14.14
C ILE A 114 17.28 41.98 14.37
N ASP A 115 18.43 42.62 14.16
CA ASP A 115 18.58 44.08 14.27
C ASP A 115 17.63 44.79 13.30
N ALA A 116 17.61 44.36 12.03
CA ALA A 116 16.71 44.92 11.03
C ALA A 116 15.21 44.72 11.38
N ALA A 117 14.87 43.60 12.04
CA ALA A 117 13.52 43.32 12.52
C ALA A 117 13.16 44.17 13.73
N GLU A 118 14.07 44.35 14.70
CA GLU A 118 13.92 45.22 15.88
C GLU A 118 13.74 46.69 15.46
N ASP A 119 14.54 47.16 14.50
CA ASP A 119 14.52 48.52 13.96
C ASP A 119 13.30 48.81 13.06
N SER A 120 12.56 47.77 12.65
CA SER A 120 11.29 47.94 11.95
C SER A 120 10.21 48.42 12.95
N GLN A 121 10.23 49.73 13.27
CA GLN A 121 9.50 50.38 14.39
C GLN A 121 7.98 50.12 14.50
N SER A 122 7.35 49.36 13.60
CA SER A 122 5.97 48.87 13.73
C SER A 122 5.63 47.59 12.94
N GLY A 123 6.60 46.95 12.25
CA GLY A 123 6.34 45.85 11.32
C GLY A 123 6.40 44.47 11.98
N VAL A 124 7.62 44.02 12.29
CA VAL A 124 7.86 42.66 12.77
C VAL A 124 7.70 42.59 14.29
N GLN A 125 6.85 41.71 14.79
CA GLN A 125 6.61 41.50 16.22
C GLN A 125 7.24 40.21 16.74
N TRP A 126 7.40 39.20 15.88
CA TRP A 126 7.89 37.88 16.28
C TRP A 126 8.98 37.34 15.36
N PHE A 127 10.02 36.76 15.95
CA PHE A 127 11.16 36.20 15.22
C PHE A 127 11.54 34.82 15.75
N LEU A 128 11.61 33.84 14.84
CA LEU A 128 12.09 32.50 15.10
C LEU A 128 13.47 32.34 14.46
N PRO A 129 14.56 32.35 15.24
CA PRO A 129 15.90 32.12 14.72
C PRO A 129 16.11 30.64 14.31
N SER A 130 17.06 30.42 13.39
CA SER A 130 17.55 29.11 12.93
C SER A 130 18.29 28.36 14.04
N GLU A 131 17.52 27.90 15.02
CA GLU A 131 17.97 27.10 16.14
C GLU A 131 17.17 25.80 16.28
N TYR A 132 16.85 25.18 15.14
CA TYR A 132 16.14 23.90 15.06
C TYR A 132 17.06 22.72 15.37
N GLY A 133 17.66 22.67 16.54
CA GLY A 133 18.58 21.60 16.92
C GLY A 133 18.88 21.68 18.40
N THR A 134 19.89 20.94 18.86
CA THR A 134 20.25 20.85 20.28
C THR A 134 20.38 22.22 20.93
N ASP A 135 19.86 22.32 22.16
CA ASP A 135 19.93 23.54 22.96
C ASP A 135 21.39 23.95 23.15
N VAL A 136 21.69 25.20 22.84
CA VAL A 136 23.03 25.75 23.06
C VAL A 136 23.29 26.07 24.52
N GLU A 137 22.27 26.00 25.37
CA GLU A 137 22.33 26.11 26.83
C GLU A 137 21.80 24.81 27.48
N HIS A 138 22.16 23.65 26.92
CA HIS A 138 21.69 22.35 27.43
C HIS A 138 22.26 21.99 28.82
N ASN A 139 23.45 22.50 29.17
CA ASN A 139 24.09 22.29 30.48
C ASN A 139 25.11 23.39 30.81
N GLU A 140 25.72 23.31 31.99
CA GLU A 140 26.74 24.27 32.43
C GLU A 140 27.97 24.29 31.51
N ASP A 141 28.37 23.19 30.87
CA ASP A 141 29.55 23.14 30.01
C ASP A 141 29.32 23.68 28.59
N SER A 142 28.07 23.99 28.23
CA SER A 142 27.71 24.40 26.87
C SER A 142 28.47 25.62 26.35
N HIS A 143 28.92 26.52 27.25
CA HIS A 143 29.70 27.71 26.91
C HIS A 143 31.14 27.41 26.47
N LYS A 144 31.65 26.21 26.78
CA LYS A 144 32.99 25.75 26.39
C LYS A 144 32.99 25.06 25.02
N GLU A 145 31.82 24.73 24.49
CA GLU A 145 31.66 23.95 23.26
C GLU A 145 31.88 24.80 21.99
N PRO A 146 32.91 24.49 21.16
CA PRO A 146 33.22 25.28 19.96
C PRO A 146 32.05 25.38 18.96
N THR A 147 31.20 24.35 18.91
CA THR A 147 30.03 24.27 18.02
C THR A 147 28.89 25.20 18.40
N HIS A 148 28.85 25.69 19.65
CA HIS A 148 27.78 26.51 20.21
C HIS A 148 28.14 28.00 20.30
N VAL A 149 29.43 28.35 20.26
CA VAL A 149 29.93 29.75 20.40
C VAL A 149 29.16 30.76 19.55
N GLY A 150 28.96 30.46 18.25
CA GLY A 150 28.25 31.39 17.34
C GLY A 150 26.78 31.60 17.69
N LYS A 151 26.10 30.55 18.16
CA LYS A 151 24.68 30.61 18.57
C LYS A 151 24.51 31.22 19.97
N LEU A 152 25.44 30.98 20.89
CA LEU A 152 25.50 31.64 22.19
C LEU A 152 25.74 33.15 22.03
N ALA A 153 26.61 33.55 21.11
CA ALA A 153 26.79 34.96 20.75
C ALA A 153 25.48 35.59 20.23
N LEU A 154 24.68 34.83 19.47
CA LEU A 154 23.35 35.27 19.04
C LEU A 154 22.38 35.42 20.21
N ARG A 155 22.27 34.43 21.11
CA ARG A 155 21.42 34.53 22.31
C ARG A 155 21.81 35.71 23.18
N LYS A 156 23.11 35.94 23.38
CA LYS A 156 23.65 37.11 24.08
C LYS A 156 23.28 38.41 23.40
N HIS A 157 23.45 38.50 22.07
CA HIS A 157 23.06 39.68 21.29
C HIS A 157 21.56 39.97 21.42
N VAL A 158 20.71 38.94 21.39
CA VAL A 158 19.26 39.09 21.62
C VAL A 158 18.99 39.61 23.03
N ALA A 159 19.60 39.02 24.06
CA ALA A 159 19.38 39.44 25.45
C ALA A 159 19.85 40.88 25.74
N GLU A 160 20.92 41.34 25.10
CA GLU A 160 21.50 42.66 25.34
C GLU A 160 20.88 43.79 24.50
N LYS A 161 20.44 43.49 23.27
CA LYS A 161 20.06 44.52 22.29
C LYS A 161 18.60 44.49 21.84
N VAL A 162 17.88 43.39 22.06
CA VAL A 162 16.50 43.24 21.58
C VAL A 162 15.55 43.48 22.74
N THR A 163 14.68 44.49 22.61
CA THR A 163 13.76 44.91 23.67
C THR A 163 12.30 44.76 23.27
N ARG A 164 11.98 44.99 22.00
CA ARG A 164 10.61 45.00 21.47
C ARG A 164 10.23 43.65 20.88
N LEU A 165 11.06 43.11 20.00
CA LEU A 165 10.81 41.87 19.25
C LEU A 165 10.72 40.67 20.19
N LYS A 166 9.68 39.84 20.02
CA LYS A 166 9.62 38.55 20.69
C LYS A 166 10.48 37.58 19.92
N VAL A 167 11.43 36.92 20.59
CA VAL A 167 12.29 35.92 19.98
C VAL A 167 11.98 34.57 20.59
N THR A 168 11.62 33.59 19.77
CA THR A 168 11.28 32.23 20.22
C THR A 168 12.18 31.22 19.55
N TYR A 169 12.91 30.44 20.34
CA TYR A 169 13.78 29.38 19.85
C TYR A 169 12.99 28.06 19.85
N VAL A 170 12.89 27.38 18.70
CA VAL A 170 12.29 26.05 18.61
C VAL A 170 13.43 25.04 18.62
N VAL A 171 13.81 24.64 19.84
CA VAL A 171 14.95 23.78 20.11
C VAL A 171 14.52 22.33 20.01
N THR A 172 15.20 21.58 19.15
CA THR A 172 14.88 20.17 18.88
C THR A 172 16.01 19.26 19.32
N GLY A 173 15.74 17.96 19.35
CA GLY A 173 16.80 16.95 19.35
C GLY A 173 17.61 16.89 18.04
N PRO A 174 18.61 15.98 17.95
CA PRO A 174 19.14 15.52 16.67
C PRO A 174 18.01 15.12 15.72
N TYR A 175 18.17 15.46 14.45
CA TYR A 175 17.28 14.97 13.40
C TYR A 175 17.53 13.47 13.25
N PHE A 176 16.51 12.65 13.54
CA PHE A 176 16.64 11.20 13.50
C PHE A 176 17.11 10.72 12.13
N ASP A 177 16.52 11.25 11.06
CA ASP A 177 16.85 10.97 9.65
C ASP A 177 18.34 11.16 9.34
N MET A 178 18.92 12.28 9.79
CA MET A 178 20.34 12.56 9.55
C MET A 178 21.24 11.76 10.47
N TRP A 179 20.85 11.59 11.72
CA TRP A 179 21.64 10.87 12.72
C TRP A 179 21.85 9.40 12.32
N LEU A 180 20.85 8.80 11.67
CA LEU A 180 20.92 7.46 11.13
C LEU A 180 21.93 7.33 9.99
N TYR A 181 21.73 8.07 8.91
CA TYR A 181 22.41 7.81 7.63
C TYR A 181 23.66 8.66 7.39
N THR A 182 23.92 9.68 8.21
CA THR A 182 25.07 10.57 8.03
C THR A 182 26.22 10.11 8.92
N THR A 183 26.92 9.04 8.51
CA THR A 183 28.14 8.60 9.19
C THR A 183 29.27 9.61 8.92
N PRO A 184 30.08 9.99 9.91
CA PRO A 184 31.21 10.88 9.68
C PRO A 184 32.25 10.18 8.77
N GLY A 185 32.27 10.55 7.49
CA GLY A 185 33.16 9.92 6.50
C GLY A 185 34.63 10.32 6.64
N GLY A 186 35.52 9.51 6.07
CA GLY A 186 36.97 9.77 6.03
C GLY A 186 37.75 9.15 7.19
N GLY A 187 37.32 7.98 7.70
CA GLY A 187 37.97 7.28 8.81
C GLY A 187 37.47 7.67 10.20
N TYR A 188 36.32 8.35 10.28
CA TYR A 188 35.72 8.85 11.53
C TYR A 188 34.37 8.20 11.83
N GLU A 189 34.10 7.03 11.23
CA GLU A 189 32.83 6.31 11.35
C GLU A 189 32.54 5.91 12.81
N ARG A 190 33.60 5.72 13.61
CA ARG A 190 33.56 5.46 15.06
C ARG A 190 32.83 6.55 15.86
N ALA A 191 32.65 7.75 15.28
CA ALA A 191 31.89 8.82 15.91
C ALA A 191 30.37 8.64 15.83
N GLY A 192 29.87 7.49 15.38
CA GLY A 192 28.49 7.08 15.57
C GLY A 192 27.64 7.10 14.30
N GLY A 193 26.56 6.32 14.30
CA GLY A 193 25.60 6.23 13.18
C GLY A 193 25.36 4.78 12.74
N PHE A 194 24.51 4.61 11.73
CA PHE A 194 24.15 3.29 11.21
C PHE A 194 24.46 3.21 9.72
N VAL A 195 24.96 2.06 9.29
CA VAL A 195 25.10 1.72 7.87
C VAL A 195 24.30 0.43 7.64
N PRO A 196 22.95 0.53 7.51
CA PRO A 196 22.09 -0.66 7.45
C PRO A 196 22.42 -1.59 6.28
N ALA A 197 22.88 -1.03 5.15
CA ALA A 197 23.29 -1.81 3.98
C ALA A 197 24.46 -2.77 4.27
N GLU A 198 25.39 -2.35 5.12
CA GLU A 198 26.55 -3.16 5.54
C GLU A 198 26.32 -3.88 6.87
N LYS A 199 25.15 -3.71 7.49
CA LYS A 199 24.85 -4.17 8.86
C LYS A 199 25.89 -3.70 9.88
N LYS A 200 26.38 -2.47 9.74
CA LYS A 200 27.32 -1.87 10.71
C LYS A 200 26.61 -0.82 11.56
N ALA A 201 26.90 -0.82 12.84
CA ALA A 201 26.44 0.18 13.78
C ALA A 201 27.62 0.74 14.57
N TYR A 202 27.67 2.05 14.69
CA TYR A 202 28.68 2.75 15.49
C TYR A 202 27.94 3.41 16.65
N ILE A 203 28.22 2.95 17.87
CA ILE A 203 27.50 3.36 19.07
C ILE A 203 28.47 4.02 20.04
N ILE A 204 28.15 5.26 20.42
CA ILE A 204 28.88 5.96 21.47
C ILE A 204 28.31 5.55 22.83
N VAL A 205 29.20 5.19 23.76
CA VAL A 205 28.87 4.77 25.13
C VAL A 205 29.59 5.67 26.14
N GLY A 206 28.95 5.91 27.30
CA GLY A 206 29.51 6.65 28.42
C GLY A 206 29.72 5.77 29.66
N ASP A 207 30.29 6.37 30.70
CA ASP A 207 30.71 5.67 31.93
C ASP A 207 29.66 5.76 33.07
N ASP A 208 28.52 6.37 32.82
CA ASP A 208 27.64 6.93 33.85
C ASP A 208 26.24 6.28 33.84
N ALA A 209 25.80 5.78 35.00
CA ALA A 209 24.73 4.77 35.13
C ALA A 209 23.32 5.32 35.45
N GLU A 210 23.20 6.61 35.78
CA GLU A 210 22.00 7.15 36.42
C GLU A 210 20.71 7.08 35.55
N ARG A 211 20.86 7.08 34.21
CA ARG A 211 19.76 6.94 33.21
C ARG A 211 20.18 6.18 31.95
N ALA A 212 21.08 5.21 32.10
CA ALA A 212 21.66 4.50 30.96
C ALA A 212 21.29 3.01 30.97
N VAL A 213 21.27 2.40 29.78
CA VAL A 213 21.07 0.96 29.63
C VAL A 213 22.43 0.28 29.60
N LYS A 214 22.63 -0.73 30.47
CA LYS A 214 23.84 -1.57 30.49
C LYS A 214 23.92 -2.35 29.16
N VAL A 215 25.04 -2.21 28.49
CA VAL A 215 25.39 -2.93 27.26
C VAL A 215 26.38 -4.02 27.65
N GLU A 216 25.92 -5.27 27.64
CA GLU A 216 26.78 -6.44 27.89
C GLU A 216 27.43 -6.87 26.58
N VAL A 217 28.74 -6.68 26.46
CA VAL A 217 29.52 -7.13 25.29
C VAL A 217 30.82 -7.77 25.77
N GLU A 218 30.98 -9.03 25.35
CA GLU A 218 32.14 -9.94 25.38
C GLU A 218 33.25 -9.75 26.43
N VAL A 219 33.47 -10.84 27.18
CA VAL A 219 34.66 -11.09 27.98
C VAL A 219 35.89 -11.12 27.06
N THR A 220 36.64 -10.04 27.00
CA THR A 220 37.99 -10.04 26.44
C THR A 220 38.98 -10.10 27.60
N ASN A 221 39.82 -11.14 27.66
CA ASN A 221 40.86 -11.33 28.69
C ASN A 221 40.39 -11.47 30.15
N GLY A 222 39.17 -11.96 30.40
CA GLY A 222 38.72 -12.34 31.76
C GLY A 222 38.26 -11.18 32.65
N GLU A 223 38.18 -9.94 32.13
CA GLU A 223 37.54 -8.81 32.81
C GLU A 223 36.18 -8.50 32.15
N GLU A 224 35.08 -8.58 32.90
CA GLU A 224 33.78 -8.05 32.47
C GLU A 224 33.82 -6.51 32.53
N LYS A 225 33.88 -5.83 31.38
CA LYS A 225 33.66 -4.38 31.29
C LYS A 225 32.24 -4.12 30.78
N GLY A 226 31.39 -3.58 31.64
CA GLY A 226 30.05 -3.11 31.28
C GLY A 226 30.11 -1.69 30.72
N TRP A 227 29.42 -1.43 29.62
CA TRP A 227 29.30 -0.11 29.00
C TRP A 227 27.88 0.43 29.15
N TRP A 228 27.70 1.75 29.11
CA TRP A 228 26.39 2.38 29.32
C TRP A 228 26.02 3.28 28.15
N ALA A 229 24.84 3.06 27.55
CA ALA A 229 24.30 3.94 26.52
C ALA A 229 23.16 4.81 27.09
N LYS A 230 23.28 6.14 26.97
CA LYS A 230 22.27 7.09 27.42
C LYS A 230 21.16 7.28 26.39
N GLU A 231 19.98 7.68 26.87
CA GLU A 231 18.85 8.08 26.04
C GLU A 231 19.14 9.38 25.28
N ILE A 232 18.50 9.53 24.12
CA ILE A 232 18.58 10.70 23.27
C ILE A 232 17.15 11.10 22.90
N GLY A 233 16.81 12.38 23.09
CA GLY A 233 15.56 12.95 22.59
C GLY A 233 15.72 13.26 21.11
N PHE A 234 15.05 12.51 20.23
CA PHE A 234 15.13 12.68 18.78
C PHE A 234 13.94 13.48 18.24
N CYS A 235 14.14 14.10 17.08
CA CYS A 235 13.07 14.72 16.30
C CYS A 235 13.18 14.27 14.85
N THR A 236 12.09 13.87 14.19
CA THR A 236 12.12 13.70 12.72
C THR A 236 12.12 15.06 12.05
N MET A 237 12.69 15.16 10.85
CA MET A 237 12.72 16.43 10.11
C MET A 237 11.31 16.97 9.79
N TRP A 238 10.34 16.08 9.60
CA TRP A 238 8.93 16.44 9.43
C TRP A 238 8.33 17.03 10.71
N ASP A 239 8.60 16.43 11.86
CA ASP A 239 8.11 16.91 13.14
C ASP A 239 8.70 18.28 13.51
N VAL A 240 9.92 18.60 13.09
CA VAL A 240 10.44 19.99 13.21
C VAL A 240 9.49 20.99 12.54
N GLY A 241 9.00 20.67 11.34
CA GLY A 241 8.02 21.51 10.66
C GLY A 241 6.66 21.56 11.39
N LYS A 242 6.21 20.43 11.97
CA LYS A 242 4.98 20.38 12.79
C LYS A 242 5.13 21.25 14.04
N PHE A 243 6.27 21.20 14.73
CA PHE A 243 6.55 22.00 15.92
C PHE A 243 6.62 23.50 15.59
N VAL A 244 7.32 23.91 14.53
CA VAL A 244 7.32 25.33 14.11
C VAL A 244 5.90 25.81 13.79
N THR A 245 5.09 24.97 13.14
CA THR A 245 3.68 25.29 12.85
C THR A 245 2.87 25.40 14.15
N ALA A 246 3.06 24.48 15.09
CA ALA A 246 2.38 24.48 16.39
C ALA A 246 2.80 25.68 17.25
N THR A 247 4.07 26.10 17.19
CA THR A 247 4.56 27.34 17.78
C THR A 247 3.73 28.52 17.29
N LEU A 248 3.55 28.67 15.96
CA LEU A 248 2.76 29.77 15.39
C LEU A 248 1.28 29.77 15.82
N ARG A 249 0.71 28.59 16.09
CA ARG A 249 -0.68 28.45 16.59
C ARG A 249 -0.83 28.87 18.05
N HIS A 250 0.25 28.81 18.83
CA HIS A 250 0.24 29.12 20.26
C HIS A 250 1.21 30.27 20.63
N PRO A 251 1.01 31.51 20.13
CA PRO A 251 1.90 32.64 20.43
C PRO A 251 2.02 32.95 21.92
N ALA A 252 0.90 32.92 22.66
CA ALA A 252 0.88 33.15 24.11
C ALA A 252 1.74 32.15 24.89
N ALA A 253 1.80 30.90 24.42
CA ALA A 253 2.60 29.85 25.03
C ALA A 253 4.09 29.94 24.63
N SER A 254 4.40 30.60 23.50
CA SER A 254 5.69 30.51 22.81
C SER A 254 6.58 31.75 22.93
N PHE A 255 5.99 32.94 23.08
CA PHE A 255 6.72 34.22 23.03
C PHE A 255 7.86 34.32 24.04
N GLY A 256 9.06 34.65 23.54
CA GLY A 256 10.23 34.92 24.38
C GLY A 256 10.84 33.67 25.02
N LYS A 257 10.44 32.47 24.61
CA LYS A 257 10.90 31.20 25.20
C LYS A 257 11.82 30.42 24.27
N ALA A 258 12.65 29.58 24.87
CA ALA A 258 13.29 28.46 24.18
C ALA A 258 12.42 27.21 24.41
N LEU A 259 11.62 26.86 23.40
CA LEU A 259 10.72 25.70 23.40
C LEU A 259 11.52 24.43 23.13
N LYS A 260 11.49 23.50 24.06
CA LYS A 260 12.22 22.23 24.02
C LYS A 260 11.27 21.12 23.56
N VAL A 261 11.41 20.70 22.31
CA VAL A 261 10.47 19.77 21.65
C VAL A 261 11.19 18.55 21.10
N GLN A 262 10.47 17.42 21.02
CA GLN A 262 11.01 16.15 20.56
C GLN A 262 9.90 15.23 20.04
N SER A 263 10.20 14.39 19.05
CA SER A 263 9.28 13.35 18.56
C SER A 263 9.20 12.19 19.55
N PHE A 264 10.36 11.64 19.93
CA PHE A 264 10.47 10.48 20.82
C PHE A 264 11.83 10.44 21.52
N VAL A 265 11.93 9.64 22.59
CA VAL A 265 13.16 9.47 23.38
C VAL A 265 13.58 8.01 23.37
N VAL A 266 14.79 7.71 22.89
CA VAL A 266 15.31 6.34 22.78
C VAL A 266 16.83 6.31 22.95
N THR A 267 17.37 5.17 23.37
CA THR A 267 18.82 4.90 23.36
C THR A 267 19.29 4.45 21.97
N PRO A 268 20.55 4.70 21.58
CA PRO A 268 21.14 4.11 20.37
C PRO A 268 21.02 2.59 20.31
N ILE A 269 20.97 1.92 21.46
CA ILE A 269 20.77 0.47 21.57
C ILE A 269 19.33 0.08 21.25
N GLN A 270 18.33 0.86 21.66
CA GLN A 270 16.95 0.65 21.22
C GLN A 270 16.80 0.87 19.72
N VAL A 271 17.49 1.87 19.16
CA VAL A 271 17.54 2.07 17.70
C VAL A 271 18.20 0.89 17.01
N LEU A 272 19.34 0.41 17.51
CA LEU A 272 19.98 -0.82 17.02
C LEU A 272 19.03 -2.00 17.12
N LYS A 273 18.36 -2.20 18.26
CA LYS A 273 17.39 -3.29 18.44
C LYS A 273 16.23 -3.16 17.48
N GLU A 274 15.79 -1.96 17.15
CA GLU A 274 14.75 -1.72 16.15
C GLU A 274 15.28 -2.00 14.73
N PHE A 275 16.52 -1.63 14.38
CA PHE A 275 17.13 -2.02 13.11
C PHE A 275 17.37 -3.52 13.01
N GLU A 276 17.86 -4.15 14.08
CA GLU A 276 17.95 -5.60 14.20
C GLU A 276 16.54 -6.15 13.96
N LYS A 277 15.52 -5.75 14.73
CA LYS A 277 14.11 -6.16 14.52
C LYS A 277 13.61 -5.97 13.08
N GLN A 278 13.98 -4.89 12.39
CA GLN A 278 13.50 -4.57 11.04
C GLN A 278 14.29 -5.15 9.87
N THR A 279 15.61 -5.32 10.02
CA THR A 279 16.46 -6.18 9.14
C THR A 279 16.24 -7.67 9.39
N GLY A 280 15.23 -7.91 10.23
CA GLY A 280 15.03 -9.00 11.11
C GLY A 280 16.32 -9.54 11.72
N GLY A 281 16.41 -9.38 13.04
CA GLY A 281 17.42 -9.73 14.06
C GLY A 281 18.82 -10.14 13.65
N ALA A 282 19.27 -9.81 12.45
CA ALA A 282 20.64 -9.94 12.01
C ALA A 282 21.45 -9.02 12.90
N LYS A 283 22.39 -9.61 13.65
CA LYS A 283 23.28 -8.81 14.48
C LYS A 283 24.07 -7.88 13.59
N PHE A 284 24.06 -6.61 13.96
CA PHE A 284 24.94 -5.65 13.33
C PHE A 284 26.34 -5.90 13.87
N ASP A 285 27.34 -5.68 13.05
CA ASP A 285 28.70 -5.46 13.51
C ASP A 285 28.71 -4.13 14.25
N VAL A 286 28.74 -4.19 15.59
CA VAL A 286 28.63 -3.01 16.45
C VAL A 286 30.01 -2.61 16.93
N THR A 287 30.45 -1.43 16.51
CA THR A 287 31.63 -0.78 17.08
C THR A 287 31.20 0.16 18.20
N TYR A 288 31.60 -0.16 19.42
CA TYR A 288 31.45 0.73 20.57
C TYR A 288 32.62 1.71 20.63
N THR A 289 32.32 2.97 20.95
CA THR A 289 33.33 4.02 21.11
C THR A 289 33.01 4.82 22.35
N THR A 290 34.01 5.05 23.21
CA THR A 290 33.77 5.72 24.49
C THR A 290 33.67 7.23 24.30
N VAL A 291 32.97 7.92 25.19
CA VAL A 291 32.92 9.39 25.20
C VAL A 291 34.33 10.00 25.23
N ASP A 292 35.29 9.39 25.94
CA ASP A 292 36.66 9.88 26.01
C ASP A 292 37.47 9.65 24.72
N GLU A 293 37.22 8.54 24.00
CA GLU A 293 37.75 8.36 22.65
C GLU A 293 37.22 9.42 21.69
N ILE A 294 35.93 9.78 21.81
CA ILE A 294 35.34 10.86 21.02
C ILE A 294 35.95 12.22 21.37
N LYS A 295 36.17 12.53 22.65
CA LYS A 295 36.82 13.80 23.06
C LYS A 295 38.23 13.94 22.48
N LYS A 296 39.05 12.88 22.51
CA LYS A 296 40.38 12.86 21.88
C LYS A 296 40.29 13.08 20.38
N LEU A 297 39.27 12.49 19.74
CA LEU A 297 39.02 12.70 18.32
C LEU A 297 38.63 14.17 18.04
N GLU A 298 37.79 14.77 18.88
CA GLU A 298 37.41 16.18 18.79
C GLU A 298 38.63 17.10 18.85
N GLU A 299 39.55 16.89 19.79
CA GLU A 299 40.79 17.68 19.91
C GLU A 299 41.56 17.70 18.58
N VAL A 300 41.72 16.54 17.93
CA VAL A 300 42.39 16.42 16.63
C VAL A 300 41.61 17.09 15.49
N LEU A 301 40.27 17.05 15.53
CA LEU A 301 39.43 17.65 14.48
C LEU A 301 39.32 19.17 14.60
N TRP A 302 39.41 19.70 15.82
CA TRP A 302 39.38 21.12 16.12
C TRP A 302 40.77 21.78 16.13
N ASP A 303 41.85 21.00 16.16
CA ASP A 303 43.23 21.50 16.10
C ASP A 303 43.46 22.37 14.87
N ARG A 304 44.09 23.53 15.09
CA ARG A 304 44.41 24.52 14.06
C ARG A 304 45.91 24.71 14.06
N ASN A 305 46.56 24.23 13.00
CA ASN A 305 48.00 24.41 12.81
C ASN A 305 48.29 25.24 11.55
N SER A 306 49.56 25.61 11.35
CA SER A 306 50.00 26.45 10.23
C SER A 306 49.66 25.89 8.84
N ASN A 307 49.41 24.58 8.73
CA ASN A 307 49.07 23.90 7.48
C ASN A 307 47.56 23.71 7.27
N ASN A 308 46.71 23.91 8.29
CA ASN A 308 45.25 23.83 8.18
C ASN A 308 44.55 24.86 9.09
N PRO A 309 44.28 26.09 8.58
CA PRO A 309 43.78 27.20 9.38
C PRO A 309 42.31 27.08 9.79
N GLN A 310 41.56 26.12 9.24
CA GLN A 310 40.15 25.87 9.60
C GLN A 310 39.96 24.46 10.17
N PRO A 311 39.03 24.29 11.14
CA PRO A 311 38.71 22.96 11.67
C PRO A 311 38.17 22.06 10.56
N LYS A 312 38.40 20.75 10.71
CA LYS A 312 37.94 19.76 9.73
C LYS A 312 36.40 19.78 9.63
N PRO A 313 35.79 19.53 8.45
CA PRO A 313 34.34 19.53 8.28
C PRO A 313 33.59 18.59 9.25
N GLN A 314 34.24 17.50 9.68
CA GLN A 314 33.73 16.51 10.61
C GLN A 314 33.73 16.97 12.08
N ALA A 315 34.46 18.03 12.43
CA ALA A 315 34.62 18.47 13.83
C ALA A 315 33.28 18.77 14.51
N THR A 316 32.39 19.48 13.80
CA THR A 316 31.07 19.83 14.33
C THR A 316 30.13 18.63 14.50
N PRO A 317 29.94 17.75 13.47
CA PRO A 317 29.16 16.53 13.64
C PRO A 317 29.64 15.63 14.78
N VAL A 318 30.96 15.47 14.96
CA VAL A 318 31.54 14.62 16.02
C VAL A 318 31.24 15.20 17.40
N THR A 319 31.49 16.50 17.62
CA THR A 319 31.16 17.18 18.88
C THR A 319 29.67 17.09 19.22
N LEU A 320 28.78 17.26 18.23
CA LEU A 320 27.35 17.11 18.45
C LEU A 320 26.97 15.67 18.85
N ARG A 321 27.55 14.65 18.22
CA ARG A 321 27.30 13.24 18.57
C ARG A 321 27.76 12.91 19.99
N ARG A 322 28.86 13.50 20.49
CA ARG A 322 29.25 13.40 21.90
C ARG A 322 28.22 14.07 22.82
N ILE A 323 27.80 15.29 22.51
CA ILE A 323 26.81 16.03 23.31
C ILE A 323 25.51 15.20 23.43
N TRP A 324 25.07 14.58 22.34
CA TRP A 324 23.88 13.71 22.36
C TRP A 324 24.11 12.46 23.20
N ALA A 325 25.25 11.78 23.02
CA ALA A 325 25.59 10.57 23.77
C ALA A 325 25.78 10.81 25.28
N THR A 326 26.03 12.05 25.70
CA THR A 326 26.14 12.45 27.11
C THR A 326 24.82 12.97 27.69
N GLY A 327 23.74 12.99 26.92
CA GLY A 327 22.40 13.37 27.37
C GLY A 327 22.04 14.84 27.15
N GLY A 328 22.81 15.60 26.37
CA GLY A 328 22.57 17.04 26.11
C GLY A 328 21.29 17.38 25.32
N THR A 329 20.43 16.40 25.07
CA THR A 329 19.11 16.56 24.42
C THR A 329 17.96 16.15 25.32
N LEU A 330 18.25 15.65 26.53
CA LEU A 330 17.25 15.28 27.51
C LEU A 330 17.00 16.46 28.43
N TYR A 331 15.77 16.96 28.41
CA TYR A 331 15.37 18.10 29.20
C TYR A 331 14.49 17.65 30.38
N PRO A 332 14.55 18.33 31.55
CA PRO A 332 13.69 18.00 32.70
C PRO A 332 12.19 18.06 32.38
N LYS A 333 11.81 18.92 31.43
CA LYS A 333 10.45 19.08 30.91
C LYS A 333 10.51 19.42 29.43
N ASN A 334 9.67 18.77 28.62
CA ASN A 334 9.45 19.13 27.22
C ASN A 334 8.22 20.06 27.08
N ASP A 335 8.15 20.78 25.97
CA ASP A 335 7.09 21.75 25.67
C ASP A 335 6.06 21.22 24.66
N ASN A 336 6.04 19.92 24.36
CA ASN A 336 5.08 19.33 23.41
C ASN A 336 3.62 19.59 23.85
N ASP A 337 3.33 19.36 25.14
CA ASP A 337 2.00 19.58 25.73
C ASP A 337 1.60 21.07 25.71
N VAL A 338 2.58 21.96 25.90
CA VAL A 338 2.38 23.43 25.89
C VAL A 338 2.01 23.92 24.49
N LEU A 339 2.42 23.19 23.45
CA LEU A 339 2.07 23.44 22.06
C LEU A 339 0.86 22.62 21.59
N GLU A 340 0.19 21.89 22.49
CA GLU A 340 -0.93 20.99 22.22
C GLU A 340 -0.63 19.96 21.11
N VAL A 341 0.64 19.57 20.95
CA VAL A 341 1.05 18.55 19.99
C VAL A 341 0.98 17.19 20.66
N LYS A 342 0.01 16.37 20.23
CA LYS A 342 -0.21 15.07 20.83
C LYS A 342 0.82 14.05 20.33
N PRO A 343 1.17 13.05 21.17
CA PRO A 343 2.07 11.97 20.74
C PRO A 343 1.60 11.20 19.50
N GLU A 344 0.28 11.10 19.29
CA GLU A 344 -0.32 10.44 18.12
C GLU A 344 -0.14 11.20 16.79
N ASP A 345 0.19 12.49 16.86
CA ASP A 345 0.47 13.34 15.70
C ASP A 345 1.98 13.41 15.36
N LEU A 346 2.83 12.87 16.23
CA LEU A 346 4.28 12.82 16.10
C LEU A 346 4.72 11.46 15.56
N ASP A 347 5.83 11.46 14.83
CA ASP A 347 6.38 10.22 14.29
C ASP A 347 7.01 9.40 15.44
N THR A 348 6.88 8.08 15.41
CA THR A 348 7.52 7.20 16.42
C THR A 348 8.89 6.68 15.97
N LEU A 349 9.59 5.94 16.86
CA LEU A 349 10.82 5.23 16.50
C LEU A 349 10.59 4.29 15.31
N GLU A 350 9.46 3.60 15.30
CA GLU A 350 9.08 2.65 14.26
C GLU A 350 8.86 3.38 12.92
N ASP A 351 8.10 4.47 12.92
CA ASP A 351 7.83 5.28 11.72
C ASP A 351 9.13 5.83 11.10
N GLY A 352 10.05 6.30 11.95
CA GLY A 352 11.35 6.84 11.54
C GLY A 352 12.37 5.79 11.08
N ALA A 353 12.18 4.51 11.46
CA ALA A 353 13.10 3.42 11.12
C ALA A 353 12.61 2.53 9.96
N GLU A 354 11.31 2.53 9.66
CA GLU A 354 10.66 1.61 8.70
C GLU A 354 11.26 1.60 7.29
N LEU A 355 11.70 0.42 6.85
CA LEU A 355 12.31 0.20 5.54
C LEU A 355 11.37 -0.24 4.40
N ASN A 356 10.08 -0.59 4.60
CA ASN A 356 9.30 -1.19 3.48
C ASN A 356 7.75 -1.06 3.56
N ALA A 357 7.14 -0.10 2.84
CA ALA A 357 5.73 -0.19 2.40
C ALA A 357 5.43 0.75 1.19
N PRO A 358 4.84 0.26 0.07
CA PRO A 358 4.39 1.09 -1.08
C PRO A 358 3.48 2.26 -0.69
N GLU A 359 2.71 2.10 0.40
CA GLU A 359 1.90 3.15 1.01
C GLU A 359 2.74 4.41 1.30
N ASP A 360 3.95 4.24 1.83
CA ASP A 360 4.75 5.38 2.27
C ASP A 360 5.29 6.20 1.10
N VAL A 361 5.56 5.56 -0.03
CA VAL A 361 5.98 6.26 -1.27
C VAL A 361 4.80 6.94 -1.95
N MET A 362 3.63 6.29 -1.98
CA MET A 362 2.41 6.87 -2.55
C MET A 362 1.90 8.07 -1.75
N THR A 363 2.02 8.03 -0.42
CA THR A 363 1.47 9.04 0.52
C THR A 363 2.41 10.21 0.83
N CYS A 364 3.59 10.26 0.18
CA CYS A 364 4.67 11.22 0.45
C CYS A 364 5.36 11.07 1.81
N ARG A 365 5.23 9.93 2.49
CA ARG A 365 5.92 9.65 3.77
C ARG A 365 7.38 9.27 3.56
N LYS A 366 7.69 8.52 2.50
CA LYS A 366 9.06 8.08 2.15
C LYS A 366 9.32 8.26 0.65
N THR A 367 10.59 8.31 0.26
CA THR A 367 11.01 8.44 -1.15
C THR A 367 11.33 7.09 -1.81
N SER A 368 11.66 6.05 -1.02
CA SER A 368 11.98 4.71 -1.53
C SER A 368 11.74 3.62 -0.47
N ILE A 369 11.51 2.39 -0.94
CA ILE A 369 11.21 1.18 -0.16
C ILE A 369 12.37 0.18 -0.13
N SER A 370 13.51 0.41 -0.80
CA SER A 370 14.63 -0.54 -0.78
C SER A 370 16.00 0.13 -0.62
N SER A 371 16.76 -0.29 0.40
CA SER A 371 18.15 0.13 0.64
C SER A 371 19.13 -0.41 -0.39
N THR A 372 18.88 -1.60 -0.95
CA THR A 372 19.72 -2.23 -1.98
C THR A 372 19.70 -1.43 -3.28
N ILE A 373 18.56 -0.84 -3.63
CA ILE A 373 18.41 0.01 -4.82
C ILE A 373 18.96 1.42 -4.54
N ALA A 374 18.83 1.94 -3.31
CA ALA A 374 19.42 3.21 -2.91
C ALA A 374 20.96 3.23 -3.07
N HIS A 375 21.63 2.11 -2.80
CA HIS A 375 23.10 1.99 -2.95
C HIS A 375 23.57 1.72 -4.38
N LEU A 376 22.73 1.11 -5.22
CA LEU A 376 23.01 0.87 -6.64
C LEU A 376 22.77 2.13 -7.49
N LEU A 377 21.82 2.99 -7.07
CA LEU A 377 21.49 4.25 -7.74
C LEU A 377 22.34 5.44 -7.28
N SER A 378 23.03 5.35 -6.13
CA SER A 378 23.95 6.40 -5.66
C SER A 378 25.15 6.60 -6.59
N TYR A 379 25.48 5.59 -7.41
CA TYR A 379 26.53 5.68 -8.44
C TYR A 379 26.06 6.27 -9.78
N VAL A 380 24.75 6.44 -9.99
CA VAL A 380 24.19 6.77 -11.33
C VAL A 380 23.34 8.06 -11.36
N LYS A 381 22.99 8.70 -10.23
CA LYS A 381 22.15 9.92 -10.28
C LYS A 381 22.50 11.01 -9.27
N ASN A 382 22.95 12.16 -9.77
CA ASN A 382 22.90 13.47 -9.10
C ASN A 382 21.49 14.09 -9.21
N SER A 383 20.47 13.44 -8.64
CA SER A 383 19.13 14.06 -8.53
C SER A 383 18.29 13.44 -7.43
N PRO A 384 18.29 13.98 -6.21
CA PRO A 384 17.17 13.83 -5.30
C PRO A 384 16.11 14.90 -5.62
N ASN A 385 14.82 14.53 -5.55
CA ASN A 385 13.63 15.40 -5.61
C ASN A 385 12.87 15.51 -6.95
N ASP A 386 12.32 14.39 -7.43
CA ASP A 386 10.98 14.41 -8.06
C ASP A 386 10.09 13.48 -7.22
N VAL A 387 9.56 14.00 -6.10
CA VAL A 387 8.58 13.25 -5.30
C VAL A 387 7.20 13.46 -5.92
N ASP A 388 6.92 12.69 -6.97
CA ASP A 388 5.61 12.63 -7.61
C ASP A 388 4.68 11.67 -6.83
N CYS A 389 4.39 12.08 -5.60
CA CYS A 389 3.52 11.39 -4.65
C CYS A 389 2.24 12.21 -4.43
N ILE A 390 1.18 11.57 -3.96
CA ILE A 390 -0.09 12.25 -3.68
C ILE A 390 -0.21 12.43 -2.16
N PRO A 391 -0.12 13.65 -1.61
CA PRO A 391 -0.20 13.85 -0.17
C PRO A 391 -1.57 13.43 0.33
N MET A 392 -1.60 12.43 1.23
CA MET A 392 -2.84 11.87 1.74
C MET A 392 -2.71 11.42 3.20
N THR A 393 -3.80 11.55 3.94
CA THR A 393 -3.94 11.07 5.33
C THR A 393 -4.22 9.56 5.36
N ARG A 394 -4.01 8.89 6.51
CA ARG A 394 -4.34 7.45 6.68
C ARG A 394 -5.80 7.15 6.30
N SER A 395 -6.73 8.04 6.65
CA SER A 395 -8.16 7.90 6.33
C SER A 395 -8.43 8.07 4.83
N GLN A 396 -7.74 8.98 4.14
CA GLN A 396 -7.84 9.14 2.69
C GLN A 396 -7.30 7.91 1.95
N PHE A 397 -6.15 7.36 2.36
CA PHE A 397 -5.60 6.13 1.76
C PHE A 397 -6.53 4.92 1.97
N ALA A 398 -7.07 4.77 3.18
CA ALA A 398 -8.07 3.74 3.48
C ALA A 398 -9.33 3.89 2.61
N THR A 399 -9.78 5.12 2.37
CA THR A 399 -10.92 5.42 1.49
C THR A 399 -10.63 5.05 0.03
N VAL A 400 -9.45 5.40 -0.49
CA VAL A 400 -8.98 5.03 -1.83
C VAL A 400 -8.91 3.51 -1.99
N SER A 401 -8.50 2.78 -0.96
CA SER A 401 -8.45 1.33 -0.97
C SER A 401 -9.85 0.70 -0.91
N ALA A 402 -10.74 1.25 -0.07
CA ALA A 402 -12.10 0.74 0.10
C ALA A 402 -12.98 0.97 -1.13
N ILE A 403 -12.84 2.10 -1.84
CA ILE A 403 -13.72 2.43 -2.96
C ILE A 403 -13.62 1.45 -4.13
N PHE A 404 -12.48 0.77 -4.29
CA PHE A 404 -12.33 -0.35 -5.23
C PHE A 404 -13.31 -1.49 -4.93
N THR A 405 -13.48 -1.85 -3.65
CA THR A 405 -14.41 -2.92 -3.25
C THR A 405 -15.87 -2.52 -3.46
N ILE A 406 -16.20 -1.22 -3.29
CA ILE A 406 -17.54 -0.68 -3.57
C ILE A 406 -17.82 -0.74 -5.08
N GLY A 407 -16.85 -0.35 -5.92
CA GLY A 407 -16.93 -0.53 -7.36
C GLY A 407 -17.13 -1.99 -7.75
N GLY A 408 -16.38 -2.91 -7.12
CA GLY A 408 -16.52 -4.36 -7.32
C GLY A 408 -17.91 -4.89 -6.98
N LEU A 409 -18.49 -4.48 -5.85
CA LEU A 409 -19.85 -4.83 -5.49
C LEU A 409 -20.86 -4.36 -6.55
N PHE A 410 -20.73 -3.10 -7.01
CA PHE A 410 -21.60 -2.57 -8.05
C PHE A 410 -21.47 -3.36 -9.36
N GLY A 411 -20.24 -3.61 -9.81
CA GLY A 411 -19.96 -4.38 -11.02
C GLY A 411 -20.54 -5.80 -10.96
N ALA A 412 -20.36 -6.49 -9.82
CA ALA A 412 -20.83 -7.87 -9.64
C ALA A 412 -22.37 -7.97 -9.67
N LEU A 413 -23.09 -7.01 -9.08
CA LEU A 413 -24.55 -7.01 -9.04
C LEU A 413 -25.17 -6.69 -10.41
N VAL A 414 -24.54 -5.81 -11.20
CA VAL A 414 -25.05 -5.41 -12.52
C VAL A 414 -24.70 -6.42 -13.61
N ALA A 415 -23.59 -7.15 -13.46
CA ALA A 415 -23.06 -8.02 -14.52
C ALA A 415 -24.00 -9.18 -14.90
N GLY A 416 -24.68 -9.84 -13.96
CA GLY A 416 -25.56 -10.98 -14.25
C GLY A 416 -26.74 -10.64 -15.17
N PRO A 417 -27.58 -9.65 -14.81
CA PRO A 417 -28.66 -9.20 -15.68
C PRO A 417 -28.15 -8.76 -17.06
N PHE A 418 -27.02 -8.06 -17.08
CA PHE A 418 -26.44 -7.53 -18.31
C PHE A 418 -25.94 -8.65 -19.25
N THR A 419 -25.14 -9.59 -18.73
CA THR A 419 -24.58 -10.69 -19.55
C THR A 419 -25.65 -11.64 -20.08
N SER A 420 -26.72 -11.86 -19.32
CA SER A 420 -27.88 -12.63 -19.79
C SER A 420 -28.61 -11.94 -20.95
N ALA A 421 -28.74 -10.61 -20.91
CA ALA A 421 -29.46 -9.85 -21.93
C ALA A 421 -28.64 -9.54 -23.19
N ARG A 422 -27.34 -9.26 -23.04
CA ARG A 422 -26.49 -8.71 -24.11
C ARG A 422 -25.38 -9.64 -24.61
N GLY A 423 -25.21 -10.81 -23.99
CA GLY A 423 -24.18 -11.78 -24.36
C GLY A 423 -22.90 -11.63 -23.55
N ARG A 424 -22.04 -12.65 -23.62
CA ARG A 424 -20.83 -12.73 -22.77
C ARG A 424 -19.72 -11.91 -23.41
N TRP A 425 -19.58 -11.96 -24.75
CA TRP A 425 -18.54 -11.28 -25.48
C TRP A 425 -18.56 -9.76 -25.27
N LEU A 426 -19.71 -9.11 -25.50
CA LEU A 426 -19.85 -7.66 -25.30
C LEU A 426 -19.60 -7.26 -23.85
N SER A 427 -20.05 -8.09 -22.90
CA SER A 427 -19.82 -7.85 -21.48
C SER A 427 -18.34 -7.87 -21.11
N MET A 428 -17.54 -8.76 -21.71
CA MET A 428 -16.09 -8.83 -21.51
C MET A 428 -15.33 -7.67 -22.17
N GLN A 429 -15.82 -7.12 -23.29
CA GLN A 429 -15.24 -5.92 -23.89
C GLN A 429 -15.48 -4.69 -23.00
N LEU A 430 -16.68 -4.56 -22.43
CA LEU A 430 -16.96 -3.47 -21.49
C LEU A 430 -16.11 -3.55 -20.22
N THR A 431 -15.84 -4.75 -19.69
CA THR A 431 -14.96 -4.88 -18.53
C THR A 431 -13.52 -4.50 -18.86
N ALA A 432 -13.01 -4.88 -20.04
CA ALA A 432 -11.69 -4.44 -20.53
C ALA A 432 -11.61 -2.91 -20.66
N ALA A 433 -12.66 -2.26 -21.18
CA ALA A 433 -12.74 -0.81 -21.25
C ALA A 433 -12.70 -0.15 -19.86
N PHE A 434 -13.44 -0.68 -18.87
CA PHE A 434 -13.39 -0.17 -17.49
C PHE A 434 -12.00 -0.32 -16.86
N TYR A 435 -11.32 -1.45 -17.08
CA TYR A 435 -9.93 -1.63 -16.62
C TYR A 435 -8.99 -0.65 -17.29
N MET A 436 -9.07 -0.49 -18.61
CA MET A 436 -8.19 0.39 -19.36
C MET A 436 -8.35 1.85 -18.93
N VAL A 437 -9.59 2.35 -18.86
CA VAL A 437 -9.88 3.73 -18.44
C VAL A 437 -9.52 3.93 -16.97
N GLY A 438 -9.92 3.01 -16.10
CA GLY A 438 -9.65 3.09 -14.67
C GLY A 438 -8.16 3.11 -14.37
N SER A 439 -7.39 2.17 -14.93
CA SER A 439 -5.93 2.11 -14.75
C SER A 439 -5.22 3.33 -15.33
N LEU A 440 -5.68 3.86 -16.47
CA LEU A 440 -5.12 5.09 -17.04
C LEU A 440 -5.35 6.30 -16.13
N VAL A 441 -6.57 6.44 -15.56
CA VAL A 441 -6.90 7.49 -14.59
C VAL A 441 -6.05 7.34 -13.32
N GLU A 442 -5.85 6.12 -12.83
CA GLU A 442 -4.98 5.84 -11.68
C GLU A 442 -3.53 6.28 -11.95
N THR A 443 -2.96 5.88 -13.10
CA THR A 443 -1.58 6.20 -13.48
C THR A 443 -1.33 7.69 -13.65
N LEU A 444 -2.31 8.44 -14.16
CA LEU A 444 -2.21 9.88 -14.41
C LEU A 444 -2.72 10.75 -13.24
N SER A 445 -3.09 10.13 -12.12
CA SER A 445 -3.71 10.85 -11.00
C SER A 445 -2.72 11.76 -10.26
N HIS A 446 -3.12 13.01 -9.98
CA HIS A 446 -2.34 13.95 -9.15
C HIS A 446 -3.10 14.38 -7.89
N SER A 447 -4.27 13.81 -7.64
CA SER A 447 -5.12 14.14 -6.49
C SER A 447 -5.89 12.91 -6.01
N VAL A 448 -6.24 12.91 -4.72
CA VAL A 448 -6.99 11.81 -4.08
C VAL A 448 -8.31 11.52 -4.80
N PRO A 449 -9.16 12.51 -5.16
CA PRO A 449 -10.43 12.21 -5.85
C PRO A 449 -10.26 11.57 -7.22
N VAL A 450 -9.23 11.96 -7.98
CA VAL A 450 -8.94 11.37 -9.30
C VAL A 450 -8.47 9.92 -9.14
N LEU A 451 -7.57 9.67 -8.18
CA LEU A 451 -7.13 8.31 -7.86
C LEU A 451 -8.30 7.43 -7.38
N SER A 452 -9.18 7.96 -6.52
CA SER A 452 -10.39 7.26 -6.06
C SER A 452 -11.33 6.94 -7.23
N THR A 453 -11.47 7.85 -8.20
CA THR A 453 -12.31 7.62 -9.39
C THR A 453 -11.74 6.50 -10.25
N GLY A 454 -10.44 6.50 -10.49
CA GLY A 454 -9.76 5.40 -11.19
C GLY A 454 -9.97 4.05 -10.49
N ARG A 455 -9.78 4.02 -9.16
CA ARG A 455 -10.00 2.84 -8.32
C ARG A 455 -11.43 2.33 -8.32
N PHE A 456 -12.41 3.24 -8.37
CA PHE A 456 -13.81 2.85 -8.49
C PHE A 456 -14.07 2.18 -9.84
N LEU A 457 -13.58 2.75 -10.95
CA LEU A 457 -13.75 2.21 -12.30
C LEU A 457 -13.08 0.84 -12.49
N THR A 458 -11.83 0.68 -12.03
CA THR A 458 -11.14 -0.63 -12.02
C THR A 458 -11.87 -1.62 -11.12
N GLY A 459 -12.44 -1.16 -10.01
CA GLY A 459 -13.32 -1.94 -9.14
C GLY A 459 -14.54 -2.47 -9.88
N VAL A 460 -15.28 -1.61 -10.62
CA VAL A 460 -16.44 -2.02 -11.42
C VAL A 460 -16.06 -3.08 -12.45
N GLY A 461 -14.93 -2.88 -13.16
CA GLY A 461 -14.38 -3.87 -14.09
C GLY A 461 -14.10 -5.21 -13.42
N ALA A 462 -13.49 -5.21 -12.23
CA ALA A 462 -13.19 -6.41 -11.44
C ALA A 462 -14.43 -7.15 -10.93
N GLY A 463 -15.43 -6.41 -10.44
CA GLY A 463 -16.70 -6.99 -10.02
C GLY A 463 -17.43 -7.68 -11.15
N ALA A 464 -17.50 -7.03 -12.31
CA ALA A 464 -18.16 -7.60 -13.46
C ALA A 464 -17.38 -8.77 -14.08
N SER A 465 -16.05 -8.67 -14.20
CA SER A 465 -15.21 -9.72 -14.77
C SER A 465 -15.27 -11.02 -13.97
N THR A 466 -15.30 -10.94 -12.63
CA THR A 466 -15.42 -12.12 -11.76
C THR A 466 -16.74 -12.87 -11.93
N VAL A 467 -17.82 -12.20 -12.39
CA VAL A 467 -19.09 -12.86 -12.75
C VAL A 467 -19.03 -13.45 -14.16
N ILE A 468 -18.53 -12.67 -15.12
CA ILE A 468 -18.64 -12.98 -16.55
C ILE A 468 -17.64 -14.07 -16.98
N VAL A 469 -16.40 -14.02 -16.49
CA VAL A 469 -15.32 -14.91 -16.93
C VAL A 469 -15.60 -16.39 -16.59
N PRO A 470 -15.95 -16.76 -15.33
CA PRO A 470 -16.30 -18.14 -15.01
C PRO A 470 -17.50 -18.64 -15.81
N LEU A 471 -18.50 -17.76 -16.02
CA LEU A 471 -19.70 -18.08 -16.79
C LEU A 471 -19.33 -18.42 -18.25
N TYR A 472 -18.56 -17.55 -18.91
CA TYR A 472 -18.10 -17.76 -20.27
C TYR A 472 -17.25 -19.04 -20.42
N ILE A 473 -16.33 -19.28 -19.49
CA ILE A 473 -15.52 -20.51 -19.46
C ILE A 473 -16.43 -21.74 -19.32
N SER A 474 -17.42 -21.72 -18.43
CA SER A 474 -18.32 -22.86 -18.21
C SER A 474 -19.19 -23.20 -19.44
N GLU A 475 -19.47 -22.21 -20.28
CA GLU A 475 -20.30 -22.36 -21.48
C GLU A 475 -19.51 -22.85 -22.70
N ILE A 476 -18.20 -22.61 -22.73
CA ILE A 476 -17.32 -23.00 -23.84
C ILE A 476 -16.55 -24.28 -23.54
N ALA A 477 -16.18 -24.50 -22.28
CA ALA A 477 -15.38 -25.65 -21.88
C ALA A 477 -16.14 -26.97 -22.15
N PRO A 478 -15.44 -28.02 -22.63
CA PRO A 478 -16.01 -29.34 -22.78
C PRO A 478 -16.62 -29.83 -21.45
N PRO A 479 -17.80 -30.49 -21.44
CA PRO A 479 -18.47 -30.92 -20.22
C PRO A 479 -17.57 -31.68 -19.24
N ALA A 480 -16.71 -32.58 -19.75
CA ALA A 480 -15.80 -33.38 -18.94
C ALA A 480 -14.61 -32.60 -18.33
N GLN A 481 -14.29 -31.42 -18.84
CA GLN A 481 -13.12 -30.62 -18.43
C GLN A 481 -13.51 -29.25 -17.86
N ARG A 482 -14.80 -29.00 -17.59
CA ARG A 482 -15.29 -27.73 -17.04
C ARG A 482 -14.63 -27.38 -15.70
N GLY A 483 -14.35 -28.38 -14.86
CA GLY A 483 -13.65 -28.18 -13.58
C GLY A 483 -12.23 -27.64 -13.79
N LEU A 484 -11.44 -28.31 -14.63
CA LEU A 484 -10.08 -27.89 -15.00
C LEU A 484 -10.05 -26.47 -15.59
N PHE A 485 -10.88 -26.18 -16.61
CA PHE A 485 -10.90 -24.85 -17.22
C PHE A 485 -11.45 -23.79 -16.26
N GLY A 486 -12.43 -24.13 -15.43
CA GLY A 486 -12.94 -23.23 -14.38
C GLY A 486 -11.86 -22.79 -13.40
N ALA A 487 -10.94 -23.70 -13.04
CA ALA A 487 -9.82 -23.40 -12.14
C ALA A 487 -8.83 -22.36 -12.70
N PHE A 488 -8.74 -22.18 -14.02
CA PHE A 488 -7.88 -21.15 -14.62
C PHE A 488 -8.27 -19.73 -14.19
N THR A 489 -9.52 -19.50 -13.79
CA THR A 489 -9.92 -18.20 -13.23
C THR A 489 -9.14 -17.89 -11.96
N GLN A 490 -9.09 -18.83 -11.02
CA GLN A 490 -8.36 -18.64 -9.76
C GLN A 490 -6.84 -18.63 -9.96
N ILE A 491 -6.32 -19.47 -10.87
CA ILE A 491 -4.89 -19.47 -11.23
C ILE A 491 -4.49 -18.09 -11.77
N SER A 492 -5.30 -17.49 -12.65
CA SER A 492 -5.04 -16.17 -13.23
C SER A 492 -5.11 -15.05 -12.19
N ILE A 493 -6.06 -15.12 -11.25
CA ILE A 493 -6.13 -14.19 -10.11
C ILE A 493 -4.85 -14.25 -9.28
N ASN A 494 -4.40 -15.46 -8.91
CA ASN A 494 -3.19 -15.65 -8.12
C ASN A 494 -1.93 -15.19 -8.86
N LEU A 495 -1.85 -15.43 -10.18
CA LEU A 495 -0.76 -14.93 -11.02
C LEU A 495 -0.73 -13.40 -11.04
N GLY A 496 -1.88 -12.74 -11.18
CA GLY A 496 -2.00 -11.29 -11.12
C GLY A 496 -1.54 -10.70 -9.77
N ILE A 497 -1.89 -11.35 -8.66
CA ILE A 497 -1.44 -10.97 -7.31
C ILE A 497 0.09 -11.08 -7.22
N LEU A 498 0.67 -12.20 -7.66
CA LEU A 498 2.11 -12.42 -7.63
C LEU A 498 2.86 -11.38 -8.48
N ILE A 499 2.39 -11.08 -9.69
CA ILE A 499 2.99 -10.06 -10.55
C ILE A 499 2.92 -8.70 -9.86
N SER A 500 1.77 -8.32 -9.33
CA SER A 500 1.56 -7.02 -8.67
C SER A 500 2.46 -6.84 -7.44
N GLN A 501 2.58 -7.86 -6.59
CA GLN A 501 3.46 -7.83 -5.43
C GLN A 501 4.94 -7.78 -5.82
N THR A 502 5.31 -8.48 -6.89
CA THR A 502 6.67 -8.46 -7.43
C THR A 502 7.02 -7.07 -7.98
N LEU A 503 6.13 -6.48 -8.77
CA LEU A 503 6.27 -5.09 -9.25
C LEU A 503 6.31 -4.11 -8.09
N GLY A 504 5.48 -4.31 -7.06
CA GLY A 504 5.49 -3.51 -5.83
C GLY A 504 6.77 -3.64 -5.01
N TYR A 505 7.53 -4.72 -5.16
CA TYR A 505 8.84 -4.85 -4.52
C TYR A 505 9.93 -4.08 -5.29
N PHE A 506 9.86 -4.03 -6.62
CA PHE A 506 10.90 -3.42 -7.47
C PHE A 506 10.66 -1.96 -7.86
N LEU A 507 9.41 -1.55 -8.12
CA LEU A 507 9.05 -0.25 -8.70
C LEU A 507 8.52 0.77 -7.67
N SER A 508 8.60 0.42 -6.39
CA SER A 508 8.10 1.25 -5.30
C SER A 508 9.12 2.29 -4.84
N HIS A 509 9.44 3.23 -5.73
CA HIS A 509 10.32 4.37 -5.46
C HIS A 509 9.94 5.56 -6.35
N ASP A 510 10.20 6.79 -5.90
CA ASP A 510 9.99 8.04 -6.66
C ASP A 510 8.63 8.10 -7.38
N SER A 511 8.61 8.28 -8.70
CA SER A 511 7.42 8.23 -9.58
C SER A 511 7.16 6.83 -10.17
N ALA A 512 8.03 5.84 -9.90
CA ALA A 512 7.95 4.53 -10.51
C ALA A 512 6.73 3.71 -10.05
N TRP A 513 6.16 4.04 -8.87
CA TRP A 513 4.94 3.40 -8.37
C TRP A 513 3.75 3.56 -9.32
N ARG A 514 3.71 4.64 -10.12
CA ARG A 514 2.66 4.86 -11.14
C ARG A 514 2.64 3.77 -12.21
N TRP A 515 3.80 3.19 -12.54
CA TRP A 515 3.91 2.10 -13.50
C TRP A 515 3.32 0.79 -12.98
N ILE A 516 3.25 0.61 -11.65
CA ILE A 516 2.53 -0.52 -11.06
C ILE A 516 1.06 -0.44 -11.45
N LEU A 517 0.43 0.73 -11.31
CA LEU A 517 -0.96 0.97 -11.72
C LEU A 517 -1.12 0.95 -13.25
N GLY A 518 -0.11 1.47 -13.96
CA GLY A 518 -0.06 1.52 -15.43
C GLY A 518 0.03 0.15 -16.09
N SER A 519 0.55 -0.86 -15.40
CA SER A 519 0.57 -2.24 -15.89
C SER A 519 -0.85 -2.76 -16.21
N GLY A 520 -1.88 -2.26 -15.51
CA GLY A 520 -3.27 -2.59 -15.78
C GLY A 520 -3.75 -2.17 -17.16
N VAL A 521 -3.23 -1.06 -17.71
CA VAL A 521 -3.53 -0.60 -19.08
C VAL A 521 -3.02 -1.61 -20.10
N VAL A 522 -1.81 -2.12 -19.91
CA VAL A 522 -1.19 -3.11 -20.81
C VAL A 522 -1.99 -4.41 -20.80
N VAL A 523 -2.37 -4.89 -19.62
CA VAL A 523 -3.17 -6.11 -19.46
C VAL A 523 -4.57 -5.94 -20.09
N ALA A 524 -5.22 -4.79 -19.88
CA ALA A 524 -6.53 -4.51 -20.46
C ALA A 524 -6.48 -4.42 -22.00
N ALA A 525 -5.45 -3.78 -22.56
CA ALA A 525 -5.25 -3.71 -24.01
C ALA A 525 -5.01 -5.10 -24.62
N ALA A 526 -4.24 -5.94 -23.94
CA ALA A 526 -4.03 -7.33 -24.36
C ALA A 526 -5.33 -8.15 -24.31
N GLN A 527 -6.18 -7.93 -23.30
CA GLN A 527 -7.51 -8.55 -23.22
C GLN A 527 -8.41 -8.11 -24.38
N GLU A 528 -8.51 -6.81 -24.67
CA GLU A 528 -9.33 -6.27 -25.76
C GLU A 528 -8.94 -6.89 -27.11
N PHE A 529 -7.63 -6.93 -27.40
CA PHE A 529 -7.10 -7.57 -28.61
C PHE A 529 -7.40 -9.07 -28.65
N GLY A 530 -7.24 -9.78 -27.54
CA GLY A 530 -7.56 -11.20 -27.43
C GLY A 530 -9.04 -11.49 -27.68
N LEU A 531 -9.94 -10.60 -27.22
CA LEU A 531 -11.39 -10.74 -27.41
C LEU A 531 -11.83 -10.55 -28.87
N LEU A 532 -11.04 -9.89 -29.72
CA LEU A 532 -11.31 -9.83 -31.16
C LEU A 532 -11.27 -11.21 -31.84
N LEU A 533 -10.53 -12.16 -31.25
CA LEU A 533 -10.40 -13.53 -31.75
C LEU A 533 -11.39 -14.50 -31.08
N ALA A 534 -11.98 -14.09 -29.95
CA ALA A 534 -12.85 -14.94 -29.14
C ALA A 534 -14.27 -14.98 -29.71
N PRO A 535 -14.90 -16.17 -29.86
CA PRO A 535 -16.28 -16.28 -30.29
C PRO A 535 -17.26 -15.93 -29.15
N GLU A 536 -18.49 -15.55 -29.49
CA GLU A 536 -19.57 -15.48 -28.50
C GLU A 536 -19.94 -16.89 -28.00
N SER A 537 -20.50 -16.97 -26.79
CA SER A 537 -20.96 -18.24 -26.21
C SER A 537 -21.96 -18.96 -27.12
N PRO A 538 -21.67 -20.20 -27.57
CA PRO A 538 -22.60 -21.01 -28.35
C PRO A 538 -23.90 -21.27 -27.59
N LYS A 539 -23.79 -21.54 -26.29
CA LYS A 539 -24.94 -21.81 -25.42
C LYS A 539 -25.89 -20.62 -25.29
N TRP A 540 -25.34 -19.44 -25.08
CA TRP A 540 -26.15 -18.22 -25.00
C TRP A 540 -26.81 -17.91 -26.35
N THR A 541 -26.09 -18.13 -27.45
CA THR A 541 -26.62 -17.93 -28.80
C THR A 541 -27.82 -18.85 -29.09
N ALA A 542 -27.74 -20.12 -28.67
CA ALA A 542 -28.86 -21.05 -28.81
C ALA A 542 -30.05 -20.68 -27.90
N SER A 543 -29.81 -20.47 -26.60
CA SER A 543 -30.87 -20.29 -25.59
C SER A 543 -31.53 -18.90 -25.61
N ALA A 544 -30.73 -17.83 -25.69
CA ALA A 544 -31.23 -16.46 -25.55
C ALA A 544 -31.59 -15.81 -26.89
N LYS A 545 -30.83 -16.08 -27.96
CA LYS A 545 -31.16 -15.58 -29.32
C LYS A 545 -32.05 -16.53 -30.11
N GLY A 546 -32.10 -17.81 -29.73
CA GLY A 546 -32.83 -18.84 -30.49
C GLY A 546 -32.12 -19.32 -31.76
N ASP A 547 -30.88 -18.88 -32.02
CA ASP A 547 -30.13 -19.24 -33.24
C ASP A 547 -29.25 -20.48 -32.99
N VAL A 548 -29.89 -21.65 -33.10
CA VAL A 548 -29.24 -22.95 -32.89
C VAL A 548 -28.22 -23.25 -34.00
N THR A 549 -28.44 -22.77 -35.23
CA THR A 549 -27.55 -23.02 -36.38
C THR A 549 -26.21 -22.30 -36.20
N GLN A 550 -26.22 -21.03 -35.80
CA GLN A 550 -25.00 -20.28 -35.50
C GLN A 550 -24.28 -20.86 -34.27
N ALA A 551 -25.03 -21.27 -33.25
CA ALA A 551 -24.47 -21.93 -32.07
C ALA A 551 -23.74 -23.22 -32.45
N ARG A 552 -24.34 -24.06 -33.29
CA ARG A 552 -23.75 -25.33 -33.78
C ARG A 552 -22.46 -25.08 -34.56
N ARG A 553 -22.46 -24.11 -35.48
CA ARG A 553 -21.24 -23.73 -36.25
C ARG A 553 -20.11 -23.26 -35.34
N THR A 554 -20.43 -22.41 -34.37
CA THR A 554 -19.44 -21.91 -33.40
C THR A 554 -18.90 -23.04 -32.53
N LEU A 555 -19.78 -23.94 -32.05
CA LEU A 555 -19.38 -25.10 -31.25
C LEU A 555 -18.49 -26.06 -32.06
N GLN A 556 -18.84 -26.36 -33.32
CA GLN A 556 -18.02 -27.20 -34.21
C GLN A 556 -16.63 -26.59 -34.43
N ARG A 557 -16.54 -25.26 -34.59
CA ARG A 557 -15.26 -24.55 -34.70
C ARG A 557 -14.40 -24.70 -33.45
N ILE A 558 -15.00 -24.67 -32.26
CA ILE A 558 -14.29 -24.81 -30.97
C ILE A 558 -13.88 -26.27 -30.73
N ARG A 559 -14.75 -27.25 -31.04
CA ARG A 559 -14.53 -28.69 -30.78
C ARG A 559 -13.66 -29.35 -31.86
N GLY A 560 -13.61 -28.78 -33.06
CA GLY A 560 -12.89 -29.31 -34.22
C GLY A 560 -13.80 -30.02 -35.22
N LYS A 561 -13.37 -30.08 -36.49
CA LYS A 561 -14.21 -30.52 -37.63
C LYS A 561 -14.86 -31.91 -37.47
N ASN A 562 -14.19 -32.83 -36.76
CA ASN A 562 -14.63 -34.24 -36.65
C ASN A 562 -15.24 -34.60 -35.29
N ALA A 563 -15.45 -33.63 -34.39
CA ALA A 563 -16.02 -33.89 -33.07
C ALA A 563 -17.55 -34.07 -33.16
N ASN A 564 -18.09 -35.07 -32.45
CA ASN A 564 -19.53 -35.22 -32.28
C ASN A 564 -20.02 -34.19 -31.25
N ILE A 565 -20.90 -33.28 -31.68
CA ILE A 565 -21.47 -32.22 -30.85
C ILE A 565 -22.96 -32.41 -30.58
N ASP A 566 -23.59 -33.46 -31.12
CA ASP A 566 -25.04 -33.64 -31.08
C ASP A 566 -25.56 -33.80 -29.65
N GLU A 567 -24.92 -34.65 -28.85
CA GLU A 567 -25.28 -34.84 -27.43
C GLU A 567 -25.16 -33.55 -26.62
N GLU A 568 -24.15 -32.72 -26.91
CA GLU A 568 -23.94 -31.44 -26.21
C GLU A 568 -25.03 -30.43 -26.58
N VAL A 569 -25.39 -30.33 -27.86
CA VAL A 569 -26.46 -29.42 -28.32
C VAL A 569 -27.85 -29.88 -27.85
N GLU A 570 -28.12 -31.19 -27.88
CA GLU A 570 -29.37 -31.76 -27.37
C GLU A 570 -29.54 -31.52 -25.87
N SER A 571 -28.44 -31.53 -25.10
CA SER A 571 -28.47 -31.25 -23.67
C SER A 571 -28.98 -29.85 -23.32
N TRP A 572 -28.95 -28.90 -24.26
CA TRP A 572 -29.48 -27.54 -24.07
C TRP A 572 -31.00 -27.46 -24.22
N GLY A 573 -31.69 -28.57 -24.49
CA GLY A 573 -33.15 -28.64 -24.55
C GLY A 573 -33.78 -28.24 -25.89
N HIS A 574 -32.98 -28.00 -26.93
CA HIS A 574 -33.43 -27.75 -28.30
C HIS A 574 -33.43 -29.03 -29.14
N GLY A 575 -34.40 -29.91 -28.88
CA GLY A 575 -34.60 -31.12 -29.68
C GLY A 575 -35.11 -30.82 -31.10
N ASN A 576 -34.44 -31.41 -32.09
CA ASN A 576 -34.80 -31.47 -33.52
C ASN A 576 -34.79 -30.14 -34.31
N GLY A 577 -33.59 -29.61 -34.52
CA GLY A 577 -33.24 -28.90 -35.75
C GLY A 577 -32.21 -29.72 -36.52
N ARG A 578 -32.57 -30.91 -37.02
CA ARG A 578 -31.81 -31.48 -38.14
C ARG A 578 -31.88 -30.44 -39.27
N PRO A 579 -30.77 -30.05 -39.90
CA PRO A 579 -30.85 -29.35 -41.17
C PRO A 579 -31.76 -30.19 -42.07
N THR A 580 -32.71 -29.57 -42.77
CA THR A 580 -33.31 -30.26 -43.91
C THR A 580 -32.15 -30.71 -44.80
N SER A 581 -32.26 -31.88 -45.42
CA SER A 581 -31.25 -32.45 -46.33
C SER A 581 -30.83 -31.49 -47.47
N GLU A 582 -31.52 -30.36 -47.64
CA GLU A 582 -31.18 -29.26 -48.53
C GLU A 582 -30.09 -28.31 -47.97
N GLU A 583 -30.01 -28.05 -46.66
CA GLU A 583 -29.00 -27.14 -46.07
C GLU A 583 -27.63 -27.80 -45.88
N GLU A 584 -27.58 -29.09 -45.53
CA GLU A 584 -26.34 -29.89 -45.53
C GLU A 584 -25.78 -30.03 -46.96
N SER A 585 -26.65 -30.16 -47.96
CA SER A 585 -26.24 -30.17 -49.37
C SER A 585 -25.73 -28.82 -49.87
N LEU A 586 -26.19 -27.69 -49.31
CA LEU A 586 -25.72 -26.35 -49.66
C LEU A 586 -24.39 -26.02 -48.97
N LEU A 587 -24.17 -26.50 -47.74
CA LEU A 587 -22.90 -26.34 -47.02
C LEU A 587 -21.79 -27.23 -47.62
N HIS A 588 -22.08 -28.50 -47.93
CA HIS A 588 -21.13 -29.34 -48.67
C HIS A 588 -20.96 -28.88 -50.12
N GLY A 589 -22.01 -28.40 -50.78
CA GLY A 589 -21.97 -27.97 -52.18
C GLY A 589 -21.17 -26.69 -52.47
N ILE A 590 -20.89 -25.86 -51.46
CA ILE A 590 -20.05 -24.66 -51.60
C ILE A 590 -18.56 -25.01 -51.41
N GLU A 591 -18.23 -25.92 -50.50
CA GLU A 591 -16.86 -26.43 -50.31
C GLU A 591 -16.46 -27.41 -51.44
N ASP A 592 -17.36 -28.32 -51.85
CA ASP A 592 -17.14 -29.22 -52.99
C ASP A 592 -17.08 -28.49 -54.34
N ARG A 593 -17.70 -27.30 -54.47
CA ARG A 593 -17.53 -26.45 -55.68
C ARG A 593 -16.14 -25.84 -55.79
N MET A 594 -15.41 -25.73 -54.67
CA MET A 594 -14.06 -25.17 -54.65
C MET A 594 -12.99 -26.28 -54.81
N GLU A 595 -13.28 -27.51 -54.37
CA GLU A 595 -12.42 -28.70 -54.60
C GLU A 595 -12.76 -29.48 -55.89
N GLY A 596 -13.95 -29.32 -56.45
CA GLY A 596 -14.46 -30.05 -57.62
C GLY A 596 -14.03 -29.53 -59.00
N LEU A 597 -13.25 -28.44 -59.09
CA LEU A 597 -12.74 -27.92 -60.37
C LEU A 597 -11.60 -28.77 -60.99
N LEU A 598 -11.23 -29.91 -60.39
CA LEU A 598 -10.16 -30.78 -60.88
C LEU A 598 -10.52 -32.24 -61.14
N ARG A 599 -11.76 -32.70 -60.94
CA ARG A 599 -12.13 -34.09 -61.30
C ARG A 599 -13.54 -34.21 -61.87
N ARG A 600 -13.58 -34.52 -63.16
CA ARG A 600 -14.75 -34.96 -63.92
C ARG A 600 -14.73 -36.49 -63.93
N ASP A 601 -15.79 -37.14 -63.45
CA ASP A 601 -16.60 -38.10 -64.23
C ASP A 601 -17.54 -38.98 -63.39
N THR A 602 -18.81 -38.98 -63.85
CA THR A 602 -19.80 -40.07 -63.93
C THR A 602 -20.02 -41.04 -62.76
N SER A 603 -21.22 -41.04 -62.18
CA SER A 603 -22.32 -41.97 -62.56
C SER A 603 -23.44 -42.03 -61.50
N ARG A 604 -24.68 -42.16 -61.99
CA ARG A 604 -25.96 -42.27 -61.27
C ARG A 604 -26.11 -43.64 -60.56
N SER A 605 -26.87 -43.67 -59.46
CA SER A 605 -28.09 -44.51 -59.38
C SER A 605 -28.97 -44.12 -58.18
N ASN A 606 -30.29 -44.06 -58.43
CA ASN A 606 -31.37 -43.86 -57.46
C ASN A 606 -31.98 -45.22 -57.07
N SER A 607 -32.47 -45.35 -55.84
CA SER A 607 -33.69 -46.12 -55.53
C SER A 607 -34.29 -45.69 -54.16
N PRO A 608 -35.63 -45.56 -54.01
CA PRO A 608 -36.28 -45.07 -52.80
C PRO A 608 -37.12 -46.12 -52.05
N SER A 609 -37.43 -45.87 -50.76
CA SER A 609 -38.67 -46.19 -49.97
C SER A 609 -38.36 -46.60 -48.51
N PRO A 610 -39.34 -46.65 -47.56
CA PRO A 610 -40.57 -45.87 -47.38
C PRO A 610 -40.73 -45.28 -45.95
N SER A 611 -41.78 -44.45 -45.80
CA SER A 611 -42.31 -43.77 -44.61
C SER A 611 -42.50 -44.60 -43.33
N THR A 612 -42.40 -43.94 -42.16
CA THR A 612 -43.28 -44.25 -41.02
C THR A 612 -43.58 -43.00 -40.18
N SER A 613 -44.88 -42.79 -39.96
CA SER A 613 -45.49 -41.75 -39.15
C SER A 613 -45.27 -41.97 -37.66
N SER A 614 -44.94 -40.91 -36.91
CA SER A 614 -45.17 -40.87 -35.46
C SER A 614 -45.76 -39.50 -35.06
N ARG A 615 -46.72 -39.60 -34.13
CA ARG A 615 -47.61 -38.54 -33.62
C ARG A 615 -46.86 -37.38 -32.96
N PRO A 616 -47.47 -36.17 -32.88
CA PRO A 616 -46.81 -35.00 -32.31
C PRO A 616 -46.66 -35.16 -30.79
N HIS A 617 -45.42 -35.33 -30.32
CA HIS A 617 -45.10 -35.18 -28.91
C HIS A 617 -45.12 -33.70 -28.53
N ALA A 618 -45.84 -33.40 -27.45
CA ALA A 618 -46.04 -32.05 -26.91
C ALA A 618 -44.70 -31.31 -26.72
N HIS A 619 -44.62 -30.11 -27.32
CA HIS A 619 -43.54 -29.15 -27.09
C HIS A 619 -43.43 -28.84 -25.58
N LYS A 620 -42.34 -29.27 -24.96
CA LYS A 620 -41.95 -28.81 -23.61
C LYS A 620 -41.36 -27.41 -23.79
N ALA A 621 -42.14 -26.37 -23.52
CA ALA A 621 -41.73 -24.98 -23.63
C ALA A 621 -40.45 -24.70 -22.81
N SER A 622 -39.50 -23.95 -23.39
CA SER A 622 -38.29 -23.52 -22.68
C SER A 622 -38.65 -22.63 -21.49
N LYS A 623 -38.01 -22.84 -20.34
CA LYS A 623 -38.24 -22.00 -19.17
C LYS A 623 -37.60 -20.62 -19.42
N PRO A 624 -38.32 -19.50 -19.22
CA PRO A 624 -37.74 -18.17 -19.36
C PRO A 624 -36.62 -17.95 -18.33
N HIS A 625 -35.57 -17.21 -18.71
CA HIS A 625 -34.51 -16.79 -17.80
C HIS A 625 -35.10 -16.13 -16.55
N LEU A 626 -34.68 -16.60 -15.36
CA LEU A 626 -35.15 -16.08 -14.09
C LEU A 626 -34.44 -14.76 -13.78
N GLY A 627 -35.21 -13.71 -13.51
CA GLY A 627 -34.67 -12.41 -13.15
C GLY A 627 -33.95 -12.40 -11.80
N PHE A 628 -33.09 -11.40 -11.59
CA PHE A 628 -32.22 -11.25 -10.40
C PHE A 628 -32.92 -11.46 -9.03
N VAL A 629 -34.13 -10.90 -8.86
CA VAL A 629 -34.94 -11.05 -7.64
C VAL A 629 -35.81 -12.32 -7.67
N GLN A 630 -36.13 -12.82 -8.86
CA GLN A 630 -37.02 -13.96 -9.04
C GLN A 630 -36.38 -15.27 -8.56
N VAL A 631 -35.06 -15.41 -8.72
CA VAL A 631 -34.31 -16.59 -8.24
C VAL A 631 -34.36 -16.74 -6.71
N LEU A 632 -34.53 -15.65 -5.96
CA LEU A 632 -34.71 -15.70 -4.50
C LEU A 632 -36.11 -16.17 -4.09
N LYS A 633 -37.12 -15.88 -4.92
CA LYS A 633 -38.52 -16.22 -4.65
C LYS A 633 -38.86 -17.65 -5.09
N ASP A 634 -38.15 -18.19 -6.07
CA ASP A 634 -38.38 -19.55 -6.55
C ASP A 634 -37.88 -20.60 -5.55
N SER A 635 -38.77 -21.54 -5.19
CA SER A 635 -38.49 -22.59 -4.20
C SER A 635 -37.43 -23.57 -4.68
N ASN A 636 -37.22 -23.70 -6.00
CA ASN A 636 -36.26 -24.63 -6.56
C ASN A 636 -34.83 -24.07 -6.57
N THR A 637 -34.66 -22.76 -6.76
CA THR A 637 -33.34 -22.11 -6.82
C THR A 637 -32.89 -21.50 -5.50
N ARG A 638 -33.82 -21.17 -4.59
CA ARG A 638 -33.50 -20.57 -3.29
C ARG A 638 -32.48 -21.36 -2.46
N PRO A 639 -32.56 -22.70 -2.33
CA PRO A 639 -31.54 -23.48 -1.60
C PRO A 639 -30.14 -23.35 -2.20
N ALA A 640 -30.04 -23.26 -3.53
CA ALA A 640 -28.78 -23.08 -4.23
C ALA A 640 -28.17 -21.70 -3.94
N ILE A 641 -28.97 -20.63 -3.98
CA ILE A 641 -28.48 -19.30 -3.61
C ILE A 641 -27.96 -19.31 -2.17
N ILE A 642 -28.70 -19.88 -1.22
CA ILE A 642 -28.27 -19.95 0.19
C ILE A 642 -26.94 -20.67 0.31
N ALA A 643 -26.77 -21.81 -0.38
CA ALA A 643 -25.52 -22.56 -0.38
C ALA A 643 -24.35 -21.73 -0.93
N VAL A 644 -24.51 -21.11 -2.12
CA VAL A 644 -23.42 -20.36 -2.76
C VAL A 644 -23.07 -19.09 -1.99
N VAL A 645 -24.07 -18.31 -1.55
CA VAL A 645 -23.86 -17.12 -0.72
C VAL A 645 -23.14 -17.50 0.58
N GLY A 646 -23.59 -18.57 1.24
CA GLY A 646 -22.94 -19.06 2.45
C GLY A 646 -21.48 -19.47 2.22
N ILE A 647 -21.17 -20.14 1.10
CA ILE A 647 -19.79 -20.49 0.73
C ILE A 647 -18.94 -19.24 0.46
N MET A 648 -19.49 -18.20 -0.16
CA MET A 648 -18.77 -16.95 -0.41
C MET A 648 -18.49 -16.19 0.90
N PHE A 649 -19.41 -16.23 1.86
CA PHE A 649 -19.12 -15.75 3.22
C PHE A 649 -18.07 -16.61 3.92
N ALA A 650 -18.14 -17.93 3.80
CA ALA A 650 -17.13 -18.84 4.36
C ALA A 650 -15.73 -18.55 3.79
N GLN A 651 -15.62 -18.32 2.48
CA GLN A 651 -14.38 -17.97 1.79
C GLN A 651 -13.68 -16.77 2.45
N GLN A 652 -14.42 -15.70 2.74
CA GLN A 652 -13.85 -14.47 3.29
C GLN A 652 -13.70 -14.51 4.82
N LEU A 653 -14.72 -14.99 5.54
CA LEU A 653 -14.76 -15.00 7.00
C LEU A 653 -13.91 -16.11 7.64
N CYS A 654 -13.38 -17.06 6.85
CA CYS A 654 -12.29 -17.91 7.29
C CYS A 654 -10.96 -17.16 7.42
N GLY A 655 -10.86 -15.92 6.91
CA GLY A 655 -9.76 -14.99 7.22
C GLY A 655 -8.69 -14.85 6.15
N ILE A 656 -8.90 -15.32 4.91
CA ILE A 656 -7.87 -15.24 3.85
C ILE A 656 -7.44 -13.80 3.55
N ASN A 657 -8.38 -12.86 3.53
CA ASN A 657 -8.07 -11.44 3.30
C ASN A 657 -7.26 -10.83 4.44
N SER A 658 -7.34 -11.35 5.66
CA SER A 658 -6.50 -10.86 6.76
C SER A 658 -5.02 -11.12 6.47
N ILE A 659 -4.68 -12.27 5.89
CA ILE A 659 -3.31 -12.61 5.52
C ILE A 659 -2.92 -11.91 4.22
N ILE A 660 -3.76 -11.94 3.18
CA ILE A 660 -3.38 -11.37 1.88
C ILE A 660 -3.28 -9.83 1.91
N MET A 661 -4.16 -9.15 2.66
CA MET A 661 -4.16 -7.67 2.73
C MET A 661 -3.20 -7.12 3.78
N TYR A 662 -3.00 -7.84 4.89
CA TYR A 662 -2.20 -7.37 6.03
C TYR A 662 -0.97 -8.23 6.33
N SER A 663 -0.51 -9.11 5.41
CA SER A 663 0.64 -10.00 5.63
C SER A 663 1.87 -9.25 6.11
N VAL A 664 2.21 -8.15 5.44
CA VAL A 664 3.42 -7.38 5.74
C VAL A 664 3.36 -6.81 7.15
N SER A 665 2.24 -6.20 7.53
CA SER A 665 2.05 -5.62 8.86
C SER A 665 1.92 -6.68 9.96
N LEU A 666 1.26 -7.80 9.66
CA LEU A 666 0.96 -8.83 10.64
C LEU A 666 2.17 -9.72 10.94
N PHE A 667 2.93 -10.10 9.90
CA PHE A 667 4.09 -10.96 10.05
C PHE A 667 5.39 -10.19 10.36
N ARG A 668 5.35 -8.85 10.39
CA ARG A 668 6.48 -7.98 10.72
C ARG A 668 7.16 -8.35 12.04
N ASP A 669 6.37 -8.62 13.08
CA ASP A 669 6.89 -8.97 14.41
C ASP A 669 6.97 -10.50 14.66
N LEU A 670 6.33 -11.28 13.80
CA LEU A 670 6.12 -12.73 13.97
C LEU A 670 7.12 -13.58 13.21
N LEU A 671 7.95 -13.01 12.33
CA LEU A 671 8.94 -13.74 11.55
C LEU A 671 10.33 -13.78 12.18
N PRO A 672 11.11 -14.82 11.86
CA PRO A 672 12.52 -14.80 12.12
C PRO A 672 13.16 -13.61 11.42
N PRO A 673 14.09 -13.01 12.14
CA PRO A 673 15.07 -12.12 11.62
C PRO A 673 15.44 -12.19 10.10
N SER A 674 15.94 -13.31 9.64
CA SER A 674 16.51 -13.46 8.30
C SER A 674 15.55 -13.28 7.10
N PHE A 675 14.24 -13.08 7.30
CA PHE A 675 13.24 -13.01 6.24
C PHE A 675 12.63 -11.61 6.10
N SER A 676 12.84 -10.95 4.95
CA SER A 676 12.12 -9.72 4.59
C SER A 676 10.60 -9.99 4.51
N SER A 677 9.78 -9.14 5.14
CA SER A 677 8.31 -9.23 5.15
C SER A 677 7.71 -9.05 3.74
N GLY A 678 8.34 -8.24 2.89
CA GLY A 678 8.02 -8.14 1.46
C GLY A 678 8.30 -9.45 0.71
N LEU A 679 9.44 -10.09 0.99
CA LEU A 679 9.78 -11.39 0.42
C LEU A 679 8.83 -12.50 0.90
N LEU A 680 8.41 -12.50 2.17
CA LEU A 680 7.40 -13.44 2.66
C LEU A 680 6.09 -13.30 1.87
N THR A 681 5.65 -12.07 1.59
CA THR A 681 4.41 -11.84 0.86
C THR A 681 4.48 -12.40 -0.57
N ILE A 682 5.63 -12.25 -1.23
CA ILE A 682 5.90 -12.89 -2.53
C ILE A 682 5.89 -14.42 -2.38
N CYS A 683 6.55 -14.99 -1.36
CA CYS A 683 6.56 -16.43 -1.09
C CYS A 683 5.14 -16.99 -0.85
N ILE A 684 4.31 -16.28 -0.08
CA ILE A 684 2.90 -16.63 0.15
C ILE A 684 2.15 -16.72 -1.18
N SER A 685 2.34 -15.75 -2.08
CA SER A 685 1.71 -15.76 -3.40
C SER A 685 2.24 -16.83 -4.34
N ILE A 686 3.54 -17.14 -4.29
CA ILE A 686 4.14 -18.27 -5.02
C ILE A 686 3.50 -19.59 -4.57
N ILE A 687 3.39 -19.81 -3.26
CA ILE A 687 2.73 -21.00 -2.71
C ILE A 687 1.26 -21.03 -3.12
N ASN A 688 0.54 -19.91 -3.00
CA ASN A 688 -0.86 -19.84 -3.40
C ASN A 688 -1.07 -20.23 -4.87
N LEU A 689 -0.24 -19.70 -5.77
CA LEU A 689 -0.27 -20.03 -7.20
C LEU A 689 0.10 -21.51 -7.45
N GLY A 690 1.18 -21.98 -6.84
CA GLY A 690 1.67 -23.35 -6.98
C GLY A 690 0.66 -24.37 -6.48
N THR A 691 0.12 -24.18 -5.28
CA THR A 691 -0.89 -25.05 -4.69
C THR A 691 -2.21 -25.00 -5.48
N THR A 692 -2.68 -23.82 -5.90
CA THR A 692 -3.91 -23.72 -6.71
C THR A 692 -3.75 -24.49 -8.03
N THR A 693 -2.59 -24.37 -8.68
CA THR A 693 -2.31 -25.09 -9.93
C THR A 693 -2.27 -26.60 -9.70
N ALA A 694 -1.54 -27.04 -8.66
CA ALA A 694 -1.43 -28.46 -8.31
C ALA A 694 -2.76 -29.09 -7.88
N CYS A 695 -3.62 -28.32 -7.20
CA CYS A 695 -4.92 -28.76 -6.71
C CYS A 695 -6.06 -28.51 -7.71
N SER A 696 -5.83 -27.86 -8.84
CA SER A 696 -6.87 -27.68 -9.87
C SER A 696 -7.58 -28.97 -10.32
N PRO A 697 -6.95 -30.16 -10.36
CA PRO A 697 -7.63 -31.40 -10.74
C PRO A 697 -8.35 -32.10 -9.56
N LEU A 698 -8.14 -31.67 -8.32
CA LEU A 698 -8.71 -32.31 -7.12
C LEU A 698 -10.25 -32.28 -7.09
N PRO A 699 -10.94 -31.16 -7.41
CA PRO A 699 -12.40 -31.09 -7.39
C PRO A 699 -13.06 -32.11 -8.33
N ASP A 700 -12.43 -32.42 -9.45
CA ASP A 700 -12.90 -33.43 -10.41
C ASP A 700 -12.63 -34.86 -9.91
N LYS A 701 -11.55 -35.08 -9.14
CA LYS A 701 -11.21 -36.39 -8.57
C LYS A 701 -11.92 -36.73 -7.27
N PHE A 702 -12.04 -35.81 -6.32
CA PHE A 702 -12.60 -36.10 -4.97
C PHE A 702 -14.00 -35.54 -4.75
N GLY A 703 -14.44 -34.62 -5.61
CA GLY A 703 -15.74 -33.96 -5.46
C GLY A 703 -15.62 -32.57 -4.83
N ARG A 704 -16.62 -31.72 -5.10
CA ARG A 704 -16.59 -30.30 -4.74
C ARG A 704 -16.76 -30.13 -3.23
N LYS A 705 -17.68 -30.90 -2.63
CA LYS A 705 -17.97 -30.83 -1.18
C LYS A 705 -16.78 -31.29 -0.37
N ALA A 706 -16.12 -32.37 -0.80
CA ALA A 706 -14.91 -32.89 -0.14
C ALA A 706 -13.78 -31.85 -0.13
N CYS A 707 -13.51 -31.20 -1.27
CA CYS A 707 -12.50 -30.15 -1.37
C CYS A 707 -12.82 -28.92 -0.49
N LEU A 708 -14.08 -28.48 -0.46
CA LEU A 708 -14.52 -27.37 0.41
C LEU A 708 -14.31 -27.69 1.89
N LEU A 709 -14.64 -28.91 2.33
CA LEU A 709 -14.44 -29.34 3.72
C LEU A 709 -12.96 -29.45 4.06
N ALA A 710 -12.15 -30.08 3.20
CA ALA A 710 -10.71 -30.19 3.40
C ALA A 710 -10.04 -28.82 3.53
N SER A 711 -10.43 -27.87 2.67
CA SER A 711 -9.94 -26.49 2.69
C SER A 711 -10.34 -25.77 3.98
N THR A 712 -11.62 -25.83 4.36
CA THR A 712 -12.14 -25.14 5.55
C THR A 712 -11.52 -25.68 6.84
N ILE A 713 -11.43 -27.01 6.98
CA ILE A 713 -10.82 -27.66 8.16
C ILE A 713 -9.32 -27.36 8.21
N GLY A 714 -8.62 -27.45 7.07
CA GLY A 714 -7.20 -27.16 6.99
C GLY A 714 -6.86 -25.71 7.34
N GLN A 715 -7.67 -24.75 6.87
CA GLN A 715 -7.54 -23.35 7.26
C GLN A 715 -7.85 -23.13 8.75
N GLY A 716 -8.89 -23.75 9.29
CA GLY A 716 -9.21 -23.66 10.72
C GLY A 716 -8.09 -24.18 11.62
N LEU A 717 -7.53 -25.35 11.28
CA LEU A 717 -6.38 -25.92 11.99
C LEU A 717 -5.13 -25.04 11.85
N SER A 718 -4.84 -24.55 10.65
CA SER A 718 -3.69 -23.67 10.41
C SER A 718 -3.85 -22.34 11.15
N SER A 719 -5.06 -21.80 11.23
CA SER A 719 -5.38 -20.60 12.01
C SER A 719 -5.19 -20.82 13.50
N LEU A 720 -5.57 -22.00 14.01
CA LEU A 720 -5.35 -22.36 15.41
C LEU A 720 -3.85 -22.49 15.71
N VAL A 721 -3.10 -23.19 14.85
CA VAL A 721 -1.63 -23.30 14.97
C VAL A 721 -0.99 -21.91 14.88
N LEU A 722 -1.46 -21.06 13.99
CA LEU A 722 -0.99 -19.69 13.86
C LEU A 722 -1.25 -18.90 15.16
N ALA A 723 -2.47 -18.92 15.69
CA ALA A 723 -2.82 -18.25 16.94
C ALA A 723 -1.94 -18.73 18.12
N LEU A 724 -1.79 -20.04 18.29
CA LEU A 724 -0.96 -20.64 19.34
C LEU A 724 0.52 -20.30 19.14
N SER A 725 1.03 -20.39 17.91
CA SER A 725 2.44 -20.07 17.62
C SER A 725 2.78 -18.62 17.95
N ILE A 726 1.84 -17.69 17.72
CA ILE A 726 2.00 -16.28 18.07
C ILE A 726 2.01 -16.11 19.59
N LEU A 727 1.05 -16.72 20.30
CA LEU A 727 0.97 -16.64 21.76
C LEU A 727 2.21 -17.21 22.46
N PHE A 728 2.75 -18.32 21.96
CA PHE A 728 3.96 -18.95 22.49
C PHE A 728 5.26 -18.36 21.93
N GLY A 729 5.20 -17.38 21.03
CA GLY A 729 6.38 -16.72 20.45
C GLY A 729 7.22 -17.59 19.50
N VAL A 730 6.64 -18.65 18.92
CA VAL A 730 7.33 -19.59 18.01
C VAL A 730 7.27 -19.10 16.56
N LYS A 731 8.13 -18.13 16.24
CA LYS A 731 8.12 -17.35 14.99
C LYS A 731 8.14 -18.16 13.68
N ILE A 732 9.01 -19.18 13.59
CA ILE A 732 9.10 -20.04 12.39
C ILE A 732 7.78 -20.80 12.19
N LEU A 733 7.17 -21.27 13.28
CA LEU A 733 5.91 -21.99 13.21
C LEU A 733 4.77 -21.07 12.77
N SER A 734 4.77 -19.79 13.15
CA SER A 734 3.82 -18.79 12.65
C SER A 734 3.95 -18.59 11.14
N ALA A 735 5.18 -18.50 10.63
CA ALA A 735 5.45 -18.39 9.20
C ALA A 735 4.91 -19.60 8.44
N ILE A 736 5.26 -20.81 8.91
CA ILE A 736 4.84 -22.08 8.31
C ILE A 736 3.31 -22.21 8.36
N ALA A 737 2.69 -21.88 9.49
CA ALA A 737 1.24 -21.93 9.66
C ALA A 737 0.52 -20.98 8.70
N ALA A 738 1.07 -19.78 8.45
CA ALA A 738 0.53 -18.86 7.46
C ALA A 738 0.62 -19.41 6.03
N LEU A 739 1.74 -20.03 5.67
CA LEU A 739 1.92 -20.67 4.36
C LEU A 739 0.94 -21.83 4.18
N PHE A 740 0.78 -22.69 5.19
CA PHE A 740 -0.21 -23.77 5.16
C PHE A 740 -1.64 -23.25 5.13
N PHE A 741 -1.95 -22.18 5.86
CA PHE A 741 -3.26 -21.55 5.83
C PHE A 741 -3.63 -21.13 4.39
N VAL A 742 -2.70 -20.49 3.67
CA VAL A 742 -2.93 -20.08 2.28
C VAL A 742 -2.94 -21.28 1.33
N ALA A 743 -2.09 -22.29 1.56
CA ALA A 743 -2.13 -23.53 0.78
C ALA A 743 -3.48 -24.26 0.92
N PHE A 744 -4.03 -24.37 2.13
CA PHE A 744 -5.33 -25.01 2.35
C PHE A 744 -6.49 -24.21 1.75
N PHE A 745 -6.41 -22.88 1.70
CA PHE A 745 -7.37 -22.07 0.95
C PHE A 745 -7.42 -22.48 -0.54
N ALA A 746 -6.24 -22.60 -1.16
CA ALA A 746 -6.09 -22.95 -2.57
C ALA A 746 -6.64 -24.35 -2.94
N VAL A 747 -6.75 -25.28 -1.98
CA VAL A 747 -7.28 -26.64 -2.19
C VAL A 747 -8.77 -26.64 -2.54
N GLY A 748 -9.56 -25.68 -2.03
CA GLY A 748 -11.02 -25.74 -2.12
C GLY A 748 -11.71 -24.39 -2.15
N LEU A 749 -11.65 -23.62 -1.06
CA LEU A 749 -12.36 -22.34 -0.93
C LEU A 749 -11.93 -21.28 -1.95
N GLY A 750 -10.73 -21.39 -2.54
CA GLY A 750 -10.33 -20.59 -3.70
C GLY A 750 -11.13 -20.93 -4.97
N PRO A 751 -10.88 -22.09 -5.61
CA PRO A 751 -11.42 -22.38 -6.94
C PRO A 751 -12.86 -22.92 -6.95
N VAL A 752 -13.29 -23.68 -5.94
CA VAL A 752 -14.57 -24.42 -5.97
C VAL A 752 -15.81 -23.51 -5.98
N PRO A 753 -15.88 -22.39 -5.22
CA PRO A 753 -17.08 -21.56 -5.19
C PRO A 753 -17.51 -21.04 -6.57
N PHE A 754 -16.54 -20.67 -7.42
CA PHE A 754 -16.80 -20.17 -8.78
C PHE A 754 -17.39 -21.24 -9.69
N ILE A 755 -16.91 -22.49 -9.56
CA ILE A 755 -17.39 -23.65 -10.31
C ILE A 755 -18.80 -24.03 -9.83
N LEU A 756 -18.95 -24.19 -8.52
CA LEU A 756 -20.15 -24.72 -7.87
C LEU A 756 -21.39 -23.84 -8.12
N ALA A 757 -21.22 -22.52 -8.21
CA ALA A 757 -22.30 -21.60 -8.48
C ALA A 757 -23.03 -21.86 -9.83
N SER A 758 -22.34 -22.42 -10.82
CA SER A 758 -22.94 -22.84 -12.10
C SER A 758 -23.48 -24.27 -12.10
N GLU A 759 -23.06 -25.12 -11.16
CA GLU A 759 -23.47 -26.53 -11.06
C GLU A 759 -24.72 -26.72 -10.19
N LEU A 760 -25.04 -25.77 -9.29
CA LEU A 760 -26.17 -25.87 -8.35
C LEU A 760 -27.52 -25.38 -8.89
N VAL A 761 -27.52 -24.65 -10.00
CA VAL A 761 -28.73 -24.05 -10.62
C VAL A 761 -28.80 -24.38 -12.11
N GLY A 762 -30.03 -24.35 -12.65
CA GLY A 762 -30.25 -24.48 -14.09
C GLY A 762 -29.78 -23.24 -14.84
N GLU A 763 -29.59 -23.38 -16.16
CA GLU A 763 -29.08 -22.33 -17.06
C GLU A 763 -29.94 -21.05 -16.99
N GLU A 764 -31.22 -21.18 -16.67
CA GLU A 764 -32.15 -20.08 -16.49
C GLU A 764 -31.76 -19.11 -15.36
N ALA A 765 -30.97 -19.57 -14.36
CA ALA A 765 -30.66 -18.83 -13.13
C ALA A 765 -29.16 -18.62 -12.85
N VAL A 766 -28.25 -19.18 -13.66
CA VAL A 766 -26.78 -19.13 -13.38
C VAL A 766 -26.28 -17.69 -13.25
N GLY A 767 -26.59 -16.80 -14.21
CA GLY A 767 -26.09 -15.42 -14.19
C GLY A 767 -26.52 -14.62 -12.95
N ALA A 768 -27.79 -14.74 -12.57
CA ALA A 768 -28.32 -14.12 -11.35
C ALA A 768 -27.71 -14.73 -10.07
N THR A 769 -27.52 -16.05 -10.05
CA THR A 769 -26.91 -16.77 -8.91
C THR A 769 -25.45 -16.36 -8.70
N GLN A 770 -24.67 -16.27 -9.78
CA GLN A 770 -23.28 -15.77 -9.74
C GLN A 770 -23.20 -14.33 -9.24
N SER A 771 -24.15 -13.47 -9.61
CA SER A 771 -24.19 -12.08 -9.14
C SER A 771 -24.47 -11.98 -7.64
N TRP A 772 -25.41 -12.77 -7.11
CA TRP A 772 -25.66 -12.86 -5.67
C TRP A 772 -24.47 -13.42 -4.90
N ALA A 773 -23.83 -14.46 -5.46
CA ALA A 773 -22.63 -15.06 -4.89
C ALA A 773 -21.49 -14.05 -4.75
N LEU A 774 -21.16 -13.37 -5.84
CA LEU A 774 -20.02 -12.46 -5.88
C LEU A 774 -20.33 -11.14 -5.16
N GLY A 775 -21.57 -10.65 -5.22
CA GLY A 775 -22.02 -9.57 -4.36
C GLY A 775 -21.82 -9.88 -2.87
N ALA A 776 -22.19 -11.10 -2.43
CA ALA A 776 -21.91 -11.55 -1.06
C ALA A 776 -20.40 -11.62 -0.75
N SER A 777 -19.59 -12.08 -1.71
CA SER A 777 -18.13 -12.12 -1.56
C SER A 777 -17.53 -10.71 -1.36
N TYR A 778 -17.96 -9.71 -2.12
CA TYR A 778 -17.51 -8.32 -1.95
C TYR A 778 -17.95 -7.71 -0.63
N ILE A 779 -19.19 -7.96 -0.19
CA ILE A 779 -19.69 -7.53 1.12
C ILE A 779 -18.84 -8.16 2.24
N ALA A 780 -18.64 -9.47 2.18
CA ALA A 780 -17.84 -10.18 3.18
C ALA A 780 -16.37 -9.73 3.18
N THR A 781 -15.81 -9.46 2.00
CA THR A 781 -14.46 -8.89 1.84
C THR A 781 -14.34 -7.54 2.53
N PHE A 782 -15.31 -6.64 2.31
CA PHE A 782 -15.35 -5.33 2.96
C PHE A 782 -15.44 -5.46 4.49
N LEU A 783 -16.31 -6.35 4.98
CA LEU A 783 -16.45 -6.61 6.43
C LEU A 783 -15.14 -7.09 7.06
N VAL A 784 -14.40 -7.97 6.39
CA VAL A 784 -13.10 -8.45 6.89
C VAL A 784 -12.05 -7.34 6.80
N ALA A 785 -11.95 -6.64 5.67
CA ALA A 785 -10.95 -5.58 5.49
C ALA A 785 -11.12 -4.47 6.54
N PHE A 786 -12.35 -4.01 6.77
CA PHE A 786 -12.61 -2.97 7.77
C PHE A 786 -12.61 -3.52 9.21
N GLY A 787 -13.23 -4.67 9.44
CA GLY A 787 -13.43 -5.22 10.78
C GLY A 787 -12.17 -5.85 11.37
N PHE A 788 -11.28 -6.42 10.55
CA PHE A 788 -10.10 -7.15 11.04
C PHE A 788 -9.16 -6.27 11.88
N PRO A 789 -8.71 -5.08 11.43
CA PRO A 789 -7.82 -4.24 12.24
C PRO A 789 -8.46 -3.84 13.57
N VAL A 790 -9.73 -3.44 13.55
CA VAL A 790 -10.48 -2.99 14.73
C VAL A 790 -10.62 -4.13 15.76
N VAL A 791 -11.02 -5.32 15.30
CA VAL A 791 -11.19 -6.49 16.18
C VAL A 791 -9.85 -6.98 16.71
N ASN A 792 -8.82 -7.03 15.85
CA ASN A 792 -7.48 -7.46 16.26
C ASN A 792 -6.90 -6.54 17.34
N GLU A 793 -7.00 -5.23 17.16
CA GLU A 793 -6.51 -4.26 18.15
C GLU A 793 -7.32 -4.33 19.46
N ALA A 794 -8.65 -4.42 19.38
CA ALA A 794 -9.50 -4.55 20.56
C ALA A 794 -9.19 -5.81 21.37
N LEU A 795 -9.00 -6.96 20.71
CA LEU A 795 -8.67 -8.21 21.38
C LEU A 795 -7.26 -8.18 21.99
N ASN A 796 -6.27 -7.64 21.27
CA ASN A 796 -4.91 -7.52 21.77
C ASN A 796 -4.84 -6.57 22.98
N ARG A 797 -5.64 -5.50 23.00
CA ARG A 797 -5.78 -4.60 24.17
C ARG A 797 -6.50 -5.29 25.34
N ALA A 798 -7.54 -6.08 25.07
CA ALA A 798 -8.35 -6.71 26.11
C ALA A 798 -7.63 -7.88 26.83
N PHE A 799 -6.93 -8.72 26.08
CA PHE A 799 -6.32 -9.95 26.60
C PHE A 799 -4.79 -9.87 26.78
N GLY A 800 -4.15 -8.83 26.24
CA GLY A 800 -2.69 -8.70 26.21
C GLY A 800 -2.03 -9.69 25.23
N GLY A 801 -0.94 -9.27 24.58
CA GLY A 801 -0.27 -10.09 23.56
C GLY A 801 -0.85 -9.89 22.14
N ALA A 802 -0.52 -10.81 21.22
CA ALA A 802 -0.88 -10.72 19.81
C ALA A 802 -1.52 -12.02 19.29
N GLY A 803 -2.25 -11.95 18.18
CA GLY A 803 -2.73 -13.13 17.46
C GLY A 803 -4.09 -13.68 17.90
N TRP A 804 -4.79 -13.02 18.84
CA TRP A 804 -6.08 -13.48 19.37
C TRP A 804 -7.18 -13.61 18.31
N VAL A 805 -7.17 -12.75 17.29
CA VAL A 805 -8.14 -12.77 16.18
C VAL A 805 -8.14 -14.10 15.41
N TYR A 806 -7.02 -14.83 15.38
CA TYR A 806 -6.92 -16.11 14.68
C TYR A 806 -7.66 -17.26 15.38
N PHE A 807 -7.98 -17.14 16.67
CA PHE A 807 -8.91 -18.05 17.33
C PHE A 807 -10.34 -17.88 16.84
N ILE A 808 -10.75 -16.63 16.54
CA ILE A 808 -12.07 -16.35 15.96
C ILE A 808 -12.16 -17.00 14.59
N PHE A 809 -11.14 -16.84 13.73
CA PHE A 809 -11.12 -17.49 12.42
C PHE A 809 -11.14 -19.03 12.51
N ALA A 810 -10.43 -19.62 13.47
CA ALA A 810 -10.49 -21.06 13.72
C ALA A 810 -11.91 -21.53 14.13
N GLY A 811 -12.55 -20.81 15.05
CA GLY A 811 -13.94 -21.08 15.44
C GLY A 811 -14.93 -20.89 14.29
N MET A 812 -14.73 -19.87 13.46
CA MET A 812 -15.58 -19.59 12.31
C MET A 812 -15.44 -20.65 11.23
N ALA A 813 -14.23 -21.15 11.00
CA ALA A 813 -13.99 -22.28 10.11
C ALA A 813 -14.79 -23.53 10.54
N ALA A 814 -14.88 -23.82 11.85
CA ALA A 814 -15.70 -24.94 12.33
C ALA A 814 -17.20 -24.75 12.05
N ILE A 815 -17.71 -23.53 12.24
CA ILE A 815 -19.12 -23.17 11.92
C ILE A 815 -19.38 -23.32 10.41
N TRP A 816 -18.48 -22.81 9.57
CA TRP A 816 -18.61 -22.92 8.12
C TRP A 816 -18.45 -24.36 7.61
N ALA A 817 -17.58 -25.16 8.22
CA ALA A 817 -17.49 -26.58 7.90
C ALA A 817 -18.81 -27.29 8.19
N LEU A 818 -19.46 -26.99 9.33
CA LEU A 818 -20.78 -27.53 9.67
C LEU A 818 -21.87 -27.08 8.68
N PHE A 819 -21.83 -25.82 8.25
CA PHE A 819 -22.71 -25.30 7.21
C PHE A 819 -22.52 -26.08 5.89
N ILE A 820 -21.27 -26.29 5.45
CA ILE A 820 -20.96 -27.03 4.22
C ILE A 820 -21.46 -28.48 4.32
N VAL A 821 -21.29 -29.14 5.47
CA VAL A 821 -21.80 -30.51 5.67
C VAL A 821 -23.33 -30.56 5.51
N ARG A 822 -24.06 -29.58 6.07
CA ARG A 822 -25.53 -29.62 6.12
C ARG A 822 -26.24 -29.05 4.91
N VAL A 823 -25.71 -28.00 4.30
CA VAL A 823 -26.42 -27.19 3.30
C VAL A 823 -25.93 -27.45 1.88
N VAL A 824 -24.65 -27.79 1.72
CA VAL A 824 -24.03 -27.90 0.39
C VAL A 824 -24.13 -29.36 -0.11
N PRO A 825 -24.79 -29.62 -1.25
CA PRO A 825 -24.83 -30.95 -1.87
C PRO A 825 -23.54 -31.24 -2.65
N GLU A 826 -23.31 -32.52 -2.98
CA GLU A 826 -22.22 -32.92 -3.88
C GLU A 826 -22.71 -32.88 -5.33
N THR A 827 -21.92 -32.27 -6.22
CA THR A 827 -22.25 -32.10 -7.64
C THR A 827 -21.49 -33.06 -8.54
N LYS A 828 -20.41 -33.68 -8.06
CA LYS A 828 -19.60 -34.60 -8.86
C LYS A 828 -20.43 -35.80 -9.34
N GLY A 829 -20.37 -36.04 -10.66
CA GLY A 829 -21.00 -37.20 -11.31
C GLY A 829 -22.51 -37.09 -11.47
N LYS A 830 -23.10 -35.92 -11.20
CA LYS A 830 -24.53 -35.65 -11.34
C LYS A 830 -24.84 -35.07 -12.71
N LYS A 831 -25.85 -35.62 -13.39
CA LYS A 831 -26.20 -35.22 -14.77
C LYS A 831 -27.15 -34.03 -14.83
N SER A 832 -27.93 -33.80 -13.78
CA SER A 832 -28.90 -32.69 -13.72
C SER A 832 -28.95 -32.04 -12.35
N VAL A 833 -29.40 -30.79 -12.32
CA VAL A 833 -29.63 -30.01 -11.09
C VAL A 833 -30.63 -30.73 -10.17
N ASP A 834 -31.63 -31.40 -10.74
CA ASP A 834 -32.59 -32.17 -9.96
C ASP A 834 -31.95 -33.40 -9.29
N GLU A 835 -30.93 -34.01 -9.90
CA GLU A 835 -30.17 -35.11 -9.30
C GLU A 835 -29.27 -34.62 -8.15
N VAL A 836 -28.70 -33.41 -8.28
CA VAL A 836 -27.89 -32.76 -7.22
C VAL A 836 -28.72 -32.52 -5.96
N TRP A 837 -29.96 -32.05 -6.13
CA TRP A 837 -30.88 -31.74 -5.03
C TRP A 837 -31.75 -32.94 -4.60
N GLY A 838 -31.53 -34.13 -5.17
CA GLY A 838 -32.31 -35.33 -4.84
C GLY A 838 -33.79 -35.25 -5.22
N ARG A 839 -34.15 -34.43 -6.21
CA ARG A 839 -35.52 -34.18 -6.69
C ARG A 839 -36.00 -35.20 -7.73
N THR A 840 -35.11 -36.05 -8.22
CA THR A 840 -35.48 -37.19 -9.08
C THR A 840 -36.16 -38.28 -8.23
N ARG A 841 -37.45 -38.52 -8.46
CA ARG A 841 -38.12 -39.74 -7.96
C ARG A 841 -37.40 -40.95 -8.55
N ARG A 842 -36.94 -41.88 -7.70
CA ARG A 842 -36.67 -43.26 -8.14
C ARG A 842 -37.97 -43.78 -8.75
N VAL A 843 -37.95 -44.04 -10.04
CA VAL A 843 -38.95 -44.89 -10.69
C VAL A 843 -38.38 -46.30 -10.57
N ASP A 844 -38.53 -46.87 -9.38
CA ASP A 844 -38.40 -48.32 -9.17
C ASP A 844 -39.81 -48.88 -8.99
#